data_AF-A0A397W560-F1
#
_entry.id   AF-A0A397W560-F1
#
_cell.length_a   1.000
_cell.length_b   1.000
_cell.length_c   1.000
_cell.angle_alpha   90.00
_cell.angle_beta   90.00
_cell.angle_gamma   90.00
#
_symmetry.space_group_name_H-M   'P 1'
#
loop_
_entity.id
_entity.type
_entity.pdbx_description
1 polymer ?
#
loop_
_entity_poly.entity_id
_entity_poly.type
_entity_poly.pdbx_seq_one_letter_code
_entity_poly.pdbx_strand_id
1 'polypeptide(L)'
;MKGLSIEKSIETLQMLLLSLPECCSFNVISIGHKKFDSFFEKSQKCTRINIEDAIKKAQQITANGGTHLYEALEWVFKYSLPNIPTSIILFSDFETSHIERIIKLIEKQEEKKDLRIFSIGINIAVSHHSIDSIVRAGKGYAEYVSNSEHMDRKAMIMLRNSLNPPIADYKITWTNESNKESQSSNSKFKQVPLKIPELYVGVRFIVYCILAEDVKPCDKVTLESKSKGTLITLDPIPLEGSTIHTLAAKRLIQEIDHGNYYPNHNEKYNREQIVHLAKTYNLSSKYTSFIAVEKPNIEDKEKKKQEIENKKGAELKKENAIESQKKAELQKKQLKDKDKHDKDGSIELDDTVCNELDAIMKDEIPKPEKLKSFFDSLYKQAAKLDDQIEKAITFDKDKHDDHEKAEALIVVEEYATPEKCNEVVSNQKDDGPIELADTVCNDLDAPKEEIITTIQENIKNNKLKSPELPSLLETAINLSYLKKAAPKHEGLWRDKYNKAREYLSKQIGDANAEKELLDCADNYVVENSIKKVIKDKKRNAVAKLRDSTTPEKCNDVVSNQNDDGSFEISETVCKEIDVPVEKVVTEVKKDTKNEKLKSPESEPCWKTGLTLSYLKVAAPDHKKQWEDKDKKLANIFLTKLKILQQKKNY
;
A
#
# COMPACT_ATOMS: atom_id res chain seq x y z
N MET A 1 1.94 13.98 5.39
CA MET A 1 2.58 13.90 4.06
C MET A 1 4.08 13.76 4.18
N LYS A 2 4.65 12.54 4.09
CA LYS A 2 6.11 12.28 3.97
C LYS A 2 6.38 11.48 2.68
N GLY A 3 7.62 11.54 2.16
CA GLY A 3 8.04 10.79 0.97
C GLY A 3 7.28 11.19 -0.30
N LEU A 4 6.98 10.23 -1.17
CA LEU A 4 6.37 10.46 -2.49
C LEU A 4 5.12 11.35 -2.46
N SER A 5 4.30 11.31 -1.41
CA SER A 5 3.08 12.11 -1.30
C SER A 5 3.38 13.62 -1.26
N ILE A 6 4.44 14.05 -0.56
CA ILE A 6 4.79 15.48 -0.51
C ILE A 6 5.47 15.94 -1.80
N GLU A 7 6.34 15.10 -2.37
CA GLU A 7 7.02 15.37 -3.66
C GLU A 7 5.99 15.59 -4.77
N LYS A 8 5.07 14.64 -4.97
CA LYS A 8 4.01 14.77 -5.96
C LYS A 8 3.12 16.00 -5.74
N SER A 9 2.89 16.37 -4.47
CA SER A 9 2.07 17.55 -4.15
C SER A 9 2.80 18.85 -4.47
N ILE A 10 4.11 18.90 -4.25
CA ILE A 10 4.95 20.03 -4.63
C ILE A 10 5.00 20.15 -6.16
N GLU A 11 5.18 19.04 -6.90
CA GLU A 11 5.14 19.02 -8.37
C GLU A 11 3.80 19.51 -8.91
N THR A 12 2.69 18.97 -8.37
CA THR A 12 1.32 19.36 -8.77
C THR A 12 1.04 20.82 -8.43
N LEU A 13 1.50 21.30 -7.27
CA LEU A 13 1.39 22.71 -6.88
C LEU A 13 2.14 23.62 -7.86
N GLN A 14 3.36 23.25 -8.27
CA GLN A 14 4.12 24.03 -9.26
C GLN A 14 3.39 24.08 -10.61
N MET A 15 2.84 22.96 -11.06
CA MET A 15 2.01 22.91 -12.27
C MET A 15 0.78 23.82 -12.16
N LEU A 16 0.08 23.80 -11.01
CA LEU A 16 -1.07 24.68 -10.77
C LEU A 16 -0.67 26.16 -10.78
N LEU A 17 0.43 26.52 -10.13
CA LEU A 17 0.95 27.89 -10.10
C LEU A 17 1.26 28.43 -11.49
N LEU A 18 1.88 27.60 -12.34
CA LEU A 18 2.19 27.93 -13.73
C LEU A 18 0.95 28.00 -14.62
N SER A 19 -0.16 27.39 -14.22
CA SER A 19 -1.41 27.32 -14.97
C SER A 19 -2.44 28.39 -14.59
N LEU A 20 -2.14 29.22 -13.58
CA LEU A 20 -3.06 30.26 -13.11
C LEU A 20 -3.17 31.40 -14.14
N PRO A 21 -4.39 31.86 -14.49
CA PRO A 21 -4.58 33.04 -15.32
C PRO A 21 -4.08 34.33 -14.65
N GLU A 22 -3.60 35.29 -15.45
CA GLU A 22 -3.11 36.58 -14.96
C GLU A 22 -4.15 37.42 -14.22
N CYS A 23 -5.45 37.19 -14.49
CA CYS A 23 -6.55 37.89 -13.82
C CYS A 23 -6.82 37.40 -12.39
N CYS A 24 -6.20 36.29 -11.98
CA CYS A 24 -6.41 35.72 -10.65
C CYS A 24 -5.48 36.35 -9.60
N SER A 25 -5.87 36.18 -8.35
CA SER A 25 -4.98 36.35 -7.20
C SER A 25 -4.89 35.03 -6.46
N PHE A 26 -3.71 34.72 -5.92
CA PHE A 26 -3.43 33.43 -5.30
C PHE A 26 -2.63 33.60 -4.00
N ASN A 27 -2.70 32.57 -3.17
CA ASN A 27 -1.79 32.36 -2.06
C ASN A 27 -1.59 30.85 -1.89
N VAL A 28 -0.49 30.47 -1.26
CA VAL A 28 -0.20 29.08 -0.91
C VAL A 28 -0.05 29.00 0.59
N ILE A 29 -0.75 28.02 1.19
CA ILE A 29 -0.73 27.77 2.63
C ILE A 29 -0.16 26.38 2.84
N SER A 30 0.97 26.29 3.54
CA SER A 30 1.51 25.02 4.02
C SER A 30 1.03 24.78 5.45
N ILE A 31 0.54 23.58 5.74
CA ILE A 31 -0.02 23.22 7.05
C ILE A 31 0.88 22.15 7.69
N GLY A 32 1.34 22.40 8.92
CA GLY A 32 2.27 21.54 9.64
C GLY A 32 2.02 21.42 11.13
N HIS A 33 3.02 20.92 11.88
CA HIS A 33 2.81 20.39 13.24
C HIS A 33 2.65 21.47 14.30
N LYS A 34 3.28 22.62 14.12
CA LYS A 34 3.24 23.70 15.13
C LYS A 34 2.45 24.92 14.65
N LYS A 35 2.31 25.10 13.33
CA LYS A 35 1.66 26.24 12.69
C LYS A 35 1.35 25.92 11.24
N PHE A 36 0.55 26.77 10.61
CA PHE A 36 0.54 26.92 9.16
C PHE A 36 1.45 28.09 8.76
N ASP A 37 1.97 28.04 7.53
CA ASP A 37 2.78 29.08 6.93
C ASP A 37 2.13 29.52 5.61
N SER A 38 1.99 30.83 5.42
CA SER A 38 1.49 31.42 4.16
C SER A 38 2.67 31.96 3.36
N PHE A 39 2.64 31.80 2.03
CA PHE A 39 3.71 32.31 1.18
C PHE A 39 3.70 33.84 1.07
N PHE A 40 2.53 34.44 1.27
CA PHE A 40 2.29 35.86 1.26
C PHE A 40 1.33 36.25 2.39
N GLU A 41 1.49 37.45 2.97
CA GLU A 41 0.60 37.98 4.03
C GLU A 41 -0.87 38.10 3.58
N LYS A 42 -1.11 38.22 2.28
CA LYS A 42 -2.41 38.23 1.62
C LYS A 42 -2.26 37.71 0.20
N SER A 43 -3.37 37.31 -0.42
CA SER A 43 -3.37 36.86 -1.81
C SER A 43 -2.77 37.91 -2.76
N GLN A 44 -1.86 37.48 -3.63
CA GLN A 44 -1.13 38.32 -4.59
C GLN A 44 -1.60 38.07 -6.02
N LYS A 45 -1.46 39.06 -6.90
CA LYS A 45 -1.74 38.88 -8.33
C LYS A 45 -0.84 37.83 -8.95
N CYS A 46 -1.36 37.08 -9.92
CA CYS A 46 -0.62 36.09 -10.72
C CYS A 46 0.36 36.76 -11.71
N THR A 47 1.36 37.46 -11.20
CA THR A 47 2.48 37.98 -12.00
C THR A 47 3.59 36.94 -12.09
N ARG A 48 4.40 37.00 -13.14
CA ARG A 48 5.58 36.14 -13.30
C ARG A 48 6.48 36.15 -12.05
N ILE A 49 6.73 37.32 -11.48
CA ILE A 49 7.59 37.48 -10.29
C ILE A 49 6.97 36.75 -9.07
N ASN A 50 5.68 36.92 -8.83
CA ASN A 50 5.01 36.29 -7.70
C ASN A 50 4.90 34.77 -7.87
N ILE A 51 4.68 34.29 -9.10
CA ILE A 51 4.66 32.86 -9.42
C ILE A 51 6.05 32.24 -9.21
N GLU A 52 7.11 32.88 -9.71
CA GLU A 52 8.50 32.42 -9.53
C GLU A 52 8.92 32.41 -8.05
N ASP A 53 8.52 33.42 -7.26
CA ASP A 53 8.74 33.44 -5.80
C ASP A 53 7.98 32.30 -5.10
N ALA A 54 6.73 32.06 -5.49
CA ALA A 54 5.94 30.96 -4.95
C ALA A 54 6.53 29.58 -5.30
N ILE A 55 7.01 29.38 -6.52
CA ILE A 55 7.66 28.11 -6.92
C ILE A 55 8.93 27.86 -6.09
N LYS A 56 9.77 28.87 -5.89
CA LYS A 56 10.97 28.77 -5.04
C LYS A 56 10.62 28.40 -3.60
N LYS A 57 9.57 29.01 -3.03
CA LYS A 57 9.06 28.66 -1.70
C LYS A 57 8.47 27.25 -1.65
N ALA A 58 7.76 26.82 -2.70
CA ALA A 58 7.18 25.48 -2.79
C ALA A 58 8.24 24.36 -2.75
N GLN A 59 9.38 24.58 -3.42
CA GLN A 59 10.52 23.64 -3.41
C GLN A 59 11.16 23.46 -2.03
N GLN A 60 10.93 24.39 -1.10
CA GLN A 60 11.45 24.34 0.27
C GLN A 60 10.46 23.71 1.25
N ILE A 61 9.26 23.33 0.81
CA ILE A 61 8.28 22.68 1.68
C ILE A 61 8.82 21.32 2.12
N THR A 62 8.79 21.08 3.43
CA THR A 62 9.18 19.80 4.03
C THR A 62 8.12 19.30 4.99
N ALA A 63 8.07 17.98 5.13
CA ALA A 63 7.12 17.29 5.99
C ALA A 63 7.52 17.43 7.47
N ASN A 64 6.74 18.19 8.25
CA ASN A 64 7.04 18.40 9.68
C ASN A 64 5.98 17.83 10.65
N GLY A 65 5.01 17.04 10.14
CA GLY A 65 3.94 16.37 10.92
C GLY A 65 2.75 17.28 11.21
N GLY A 66 1.70 16.76 11.87
CA GLY A 66 0.52 17.47 12.40
C GLY A 66 -0.34 18.27 11.42
N THR A 67 -1.52 18.70 11.89
CA THR A 67 -2.52 19.38 11.05
C THR A 67 -3.25 20.48 11.81
N HIS A 68 -3.07 21.72 11.35
CA HIS A 68 -3.76 22.92 11.84
C HIS A 68 -4.71 23.50 10.77
N LEU A 69 -5.59 22.65 10.21
CA LEU A 69 -6.48 23.02 9.12
C LEU A 69 -7.52 24.06 9.53
N TYR A 70 -8.01 23.98 10.77
CA TYR A 70 -8.99 24.94 11.28
C TYR A 70 -8.42 26.36 11.30
N GLU A 71 -7.22 26.53 11.89
CA GLU A 71 -6.52 27.80 12.00
C GLU A 71 -6.12 28.33 10.62
N ALA A 72 -5.68 27.45 9.73
CA ALA A 72 -5.37 27.80 8.35
C ALA A 72 -6.60 28.33 7.61
N LEU A 73 -7.77 27.67 7.71
CA LEU A 73 -9.00 28.12 7.08
C LEU A 73 -9.52 29.42 7.69
N GLU A 74 -9.44 29.59 9.01
CA GLU A 74 -9.81 30.83 9.68
C GLU A 74 -8.97 32.01 9.16
N TRP A 75 -7.66 31.79 9.00
CA TRP A 75 -6.76 32.76 8.39
C TRP A 75 -7.11 33.03 6.94
N VAL A 76 -7.30 31.99 6.12
CA VAL A 76 -7.70 32.13 4.70
C VAL A 76 -8.96 32.98 4.57
N PHE A 77 -9.98 32.72 5.39
CA PHE A 77 -11.24 33.46 5.35
C PHE A 77 -11.08 34.91 5.78
N LYS A 78 -10.23 35.17 6.80
CA LYS A 78 -9.93 36.53 7.28
C LYS A 78 -9.14 37.38 6.27
N TYR A 79 -8.18 36.79 5.56
CA TYR A 79 -7.27 37.50 4.66
C TYR A 79 -7.57 37.30 3.16
N SER A 80 -8.64 36.57 2.84
CA SER A 80 -9.17 36.49 1.47
C SER A 80 -9.68 37.85 0.99
N LEU A 81 -9.56 38.12 -0.31
CA LEU A 81 -10.02 39.38 -0.88
C LEU A 81 -11.55 39.51 -0.75
N PRO A 82 -12.06 40.69 -0.33
CA PRO A 82 -13.49 40.91 -0.17
C PRO A 82 -14.18 40.95 -1.54
N ASN A 83 -15.41 40.43 -1.61
CA ASN A 83 -16.26 40.44 -2.81
C ASN A 83 -15.68 39.73 -4.05
N ILE A 84 -14.69 38.85 -3.88
CA ILE A 84 -14.14 38.01 -4.95
C ILE A 84 -14.47 36.54 -4.65
N PRO A 85 -15.03 35.78 -5.61
CA PRO A 85 -15.18 34.33 -5.49
C PRO A 85 -13.86 33.69 -5.07
N THR A 86 -13.92 32.81 -4.08
CA THR A 86 -12.72 32.16 -3.55
C THR A 86 -12.82 30.67 -3.70
N SER A 87 -11.84 30.12 -4.41
CA SER A 87 -11.67 28.68 -4.53
C SER A 87 -10.45 28.24 -3.74
N ILE A 88 -10.59 27.14 -2.99
CA ILE A 88 -9.52 26.49 -2.23
C ILE A 88 -9.32 25.10 -2.84
N ILE A 89 -8.09 24.75 -3.20
CA ILE A 89 -7.72 23.39 -3.59
C ILE A 89 -6.86 22.82 -2.46
N LEU A 90 -7.39 21.86 -1.72
CA LEU A 90 -6.76 21.22 -0.57
C LEU A 90 -6.06 19.93 -0.99
N PHE A 91 -4.79 19.77 -0.61
CA PHE A 91 -4.07 18.51 -0.70
C PHE A 91 -3.94 17.92 0.70
N SER A 92 -4.36 16.67 0.91
CA SER A 92 -4.35 16.07 2.25
C SER A 92 -4.17 14.55 2.20
N ASP A 93 -3.38 14.01 3.14
CA ASP A 93 -3.13 12.58 3.30
C ASP A 93 -3.59 12.01 4.67
N PHE A 94 -4.33 12.77 5.46
CA PHE A 94 -4.57 12.42 6.87
C PHE A 94 -6.02 12.71 7.32
N GLU A 95 -6.33 12.27 8.55
CA GLU A 95 -7.62 12.41 9.22
C GLU A 95 -7.62 13.55 10.25
N THR A 96 -8.71 14.33 10.33
CA THR A 96 -8.85 15.42 11.32
C THR A 96 -9.84 15.05 12.42
N SER A 97 -9.43 15.25 13.69
CA SER A 97 -10.26 14.97 14.87
C SER A 97 -11.34 16.02 15.16
N HIS A 98 -11.37 17.14 14.44
CA HIS A 98 -12.27 18.28 14.72
C HIS A 98 -13.12 18.69 13.51
N ILE A 99 -13.56 17.70 12.72
CA ILE A 99 -14.27 17.91 11.47
C ILE A 99 -15.53 18.80 11.61
N GLU A 100 -16.33 18.62 12.67
CA GLU A 100 -17.57 19.38 12.89
C GLU A 100 -17.31 20.88 13.06
N ARG A 101 -16.21 21.24 13.74
CA ARG A 101 -15.82 22.64 13.96
C ARG A 101 -15.38 23.30 12.64
N ILE A 102 -14.69 22.52 11.79
CA ILE A 102 -14.25 22.96 10.46
C ILE A 102 -15.45 23.17 9.53
N ILE A 103 -16.41 22.23 9.51
CA ILE A 103 -17.65 22.34 8.71
C ILE A 103 -18.39 23.64 9.08
N LYS A 104 -18.64 23.87 10.37
CA LYS A 104 -19.33 25.09 10.84
C LYS A 104 -18.60 26.38 10.46
N LEU A 105 -17.27 26.37 10.44
CA LEU A 105 -16.45 27.50 10.01
C LEU A 105 -16.64 27.78 8.51
N ILE A 106 -16.64 26.72 7.69
CA ILE A 106 -16.83 26.82 6.23
C ILE A 106 -18.23 27.30 5.89
N GLU A 107 -19.28 26.71 6.48
CA GLU A 107 -20.68 27.07 6.24
C GLU A 107 -20.94 28.55 6.56
N LYS A 108 -20.43 29.05 7.69
CA LYS A 108 -20.53 30.47 8.08
C LYS A 108 -19.86 31.41 7.08
N GLN A 109 -18.83 30.95 6.38
CA GLN A 109 -18.14 31.75 5.37
C GLN A 109 -18.83 31.69 4.01
N GLU A 110 -19.34 30.52 3.65
CA GLU A 110 -20.12 30.28 2.43
C GLU A 110 -21.34 31.21 2.36
N GLU A 111 -22.05 31.41 3.47
CA GLU A 111 -23.18 32.37 3.55
C GLU A 111 -22.82 33.82 3.16
N LYS A 112 -21.53 34.19 3.22
CA LYS A 112 -21.06 35.57 3.01
C LYS A 112 -20.49 35.82 1.61
N LYS A 113 -20.01 34.77 0.93
CA LYS A 113 -19.35 34.89 -0.37
C LYS A 113 -19.35 33.56 -1.10
N ASP A 114 -19.24 33.63 -2.43
CA ASP A 114 -18.99 32.45 -3.27
C ASP A 114 -17.67 31.79 -2.86
N LEU A 115 -17.79 30.70 -2.11
CA LEU A 115 -16.71 29.88 -1.58
C LEU A 115 -16.82 28.48 -2.16
N ARG A 116 -15.74 28.01 -2.79
CA ARG A 116 -15.63 26.67 -3.35
C ARG A 116 -14.41 25.96 -2.79
N ILE A 117 -14.57 24.75 -2.26
CA ILE A 117 -13.46 23.96 -1.71
C ILE A 117 -13.40 22.63 -2.44
N PHE A 118 -12.31 22.43 -3.17
CA PHE A 118 -11.95 21.17 -3.83
C PHE A 118 -10.86 20.49 -3.01
N SER A 119 -10.79 19.16 -3.06
CA SER A 119 -9.76 18.42 -2.34
C SER A 119 -9.21 17.25 -3.13
N ILE A 120 -7.90 17.05 -3.06
CA ILE A 120 -7.23 15.83 -3.50
C ILE A 120 -6.80 15.06 -2.25
N GLY A 121 -7.49 13.95 -1.99
CA GLY A 121 -7.11 12.98 -0.96
C GLY A 121 -5.99 12.10 -1.50
N ILE A 122 -4.83 12.11 -0.84
CA ILE A 122 -3.63 11.39 -1.25
C ILE A 122 -3.47 10.18 -0.34
N ASN A 123 -3.15 9.03 -0.93
CA ASN A 123 -2.95 7.74 -0.26
C ASN A 123 -4.26 7.05 0.19
N ILE A 124 -4.19 5.74 0.44
CA ILE A 124 -5.35 4.87 0.75
C ILE A 124 -5.87 5.07 2.18
N ALA A 125 -5.02 5.59 3.07
CA ALA A 125 -5.33 5.82 4.48
C ALA A 125 -6.10 7.12 4.75
N VAL A 126 -6.46 7.88 3.71
CA VAL A 126 -7.13 9.16 3.87
C VAL A 126 -8.60 8.98 4.31
N SER A 127 -9.04 9.78 5.28
CA SER A 127 -10.43 9.75 5.74
C SER A 127 -11.35 10.37 4.68
N HIS A 128 -11.98 9.51 3.87
CA HIS A 128 -12.97 9.93 2.88
C HIS A 128 -14.07 10.78 3.52
N HIS A 129 -14.55 10.38 4.70
CA HIS A 129 -15.57 11.12 5.46
C HIS A 129 -15.15 12.55 5.77
N SER A 130 -13.93 12.75 6.26
CA SER A 130 -13.41 14.08 6.58
C SER A 130 -13.33 14.97 5.33
N ILE A 131 -12.72 14.45 4.26
CA ILE A 131 -12.54 15.18 3.01
C ILE A 131 -13.89 15.51 2.36
N ASP A 132 -14.76 14.51 2.22
CA ASP A 132 -16.09 14.69 1.60
C ASP A 132 -16.95 15.68 2.38
N SER A 133 -16.82 15.70 3.71
CA SER A 133 -17.55 16.66 4.54
C SER A 133 -17.06 18.10 4.34
N ILE A 134 -15.74 18.30 4.21
CA ILE A 134 -15.13 19.62 3.96
C ILE A 134 -15.57 20.15 2.58
N VAL A 135 -15.39 19.36 1.52
CA VAL A 135 -15.70 19.82 0.16
C VAL A 135 -17.19 20.05 -0.04
N ARG A 136 -18.05 19.25 0.64
CA ARG A 136 -19.50 19.46 0.61
C ARG A 136 -19.91 20.75 1.30
N ALA A 137 -19.36 21.05 2.49
CA ALA A 137 -19.59 22.31 3.18
C ALA A 137 -19.14 23.51 2.33
N GLY A 138 -18.06 23.32 1.58
CA GLY A 138 -17.52 24.29 0.65
C GLY A 138 -18.02 24.16 -0.79
N LYS A 139 -19.16 23.53 -1.09
CA LYS A 139 -19.76 23.52 -2.45
C LYS A 139 -18.85 23.03 -3.59
N GLY A 140 -17.87 22.18 -3.29
CA GLY A 140 -16.94 21.60 -4.26
C GLY A 140 -17.03 20.07 -4.28
N TYR A 141 -15.94 19.43 -4.71
CA TYR A 141 -15.83 17.97 -4.79
C TYR A 141 -14.42 17.50 -4.45
N ALA A 142 -14.31 16.21 -4.14
CA ALA A 142 -13.05 15.56 -3.85
C ALA A 142 -12.67 14.55 -4.94
N GLU A 143 -11.37 14.38 -5.14
CA GLU A 143 -10.78 13.30 -5.91
C GLU A 143 -9.77 12.57 -5.02
N TYR A 144 -9.57 11.29 -5.26
CA TYR A 144 -8.66 10.45 -4.47
C TYR A 144 -7.59 9.87 -5.37
N VAL A 145 -6.34 9.89 -4.91
CA VAL A 145 -5.18 9.48 -5.71
C VAL A 145 -4.30 8.56 -4.87
N SER A 146 -3.99 7.39 -5.42
CA SER A 146 -3.06 6.44 -4.80
C SER A 146 -1.61 6.88 -5.02
N ASN A 147 -0.66 6.25 -4.31
CA ASN A 147 0.77 6.57 -4.50
C ASN A 147 1.29 6.21 -5.90
N SER A 148 0.61 5.37 -6.68
CA SER A 148 0.97 5.04 -8.06
C SER A 148 0.38 6.01 -9.09
N GLU A 149 -0.73 6.68 -8.78
CA GLU A 149 -1.44 7.54 -9.72
C GLU A 149 -0.87 8.99 -9.78
N HIS A 150 -0.95 9.63 -10.95
CA HIS A 150 -0.60 11.03 -11.14
C HIS A 150 -1.76 11.96 -10.75
N MET A 151 -1.45 13.08 -10.08
CA MET A 151 -2.47 14.07 -9.68
C MET A 151 -2.79 15.08 -10.79
N ASP A 152 -1.96 15.17 -11.82
CA ASP A 152 -1.93 16.27 -12.80
C ASP A 152 -3.29 16.50 -13.46
N ARG A 153 -3.90 15.44 -14.00
CA ARG A 153 -5.19 15.51 -14.69
C ARG A 153 -6.31 15.96 -13.75
N LYS A 154 -6.38 15.38 -12.54
CA LYS A 154 -7.39 15.68 -11.53
C LYS A 154 -7.26 17.13 -11.04
N ALA A 155 -6.03 17.56 -10.73
CA ALA A 155 -5.71 18.92 -10.32
C ALA A 155 -6.04 19.95 -11.40
N MET A 156 -5.73 19.67 -12.67
CA MET A 156 -6.05 20.58 -13.78
C MET A 156 -7.56 20.69 -14.05
N ILE A 157 -8.32 19.60 -13.88
CA ILE A 157 -9.79 19.66 -13.95
C ILE A 157 -10.34 20.49 -12.79
N MET A 158 -9.81 20.33 -11.57
CA MET A 158 -10.19 21.17 -10.42
C MET A 158 -9.86 22.65 -10.65
N LEU A 159 -8.69 22.97 -11.22
CA LEU A 159 -8.35 24.34 -11.58
C LEU A 159 -9.31 24.92 -12.62
N ARG A 160 -9.67 24.17 -13.65
CA ARG A 160 -10.69 24.61 -14.62
C ARG A 160 -12.04 24.85 -13.94
N ASN A 161 -12.44 23.96 -13.05
CA ASN A 161 -13.70 24.07 -12.32
C ASN A 161 -13.69 25.18 -11.26
N SER A 162 -12.52 25.56 -10.73
CA SER A 162 -12.38 26.70 -9.81
C SER A 162 -12.49 28.04 -10.53
N LEU A 163 -12.05 28.10 -11.78
CA LEU A 163 -12.10 29.30 -12.62
C LEU A 163 -13.48 29.55 -13.27
N ASN A 164 -14.33 28.53 -13.34
CA ASN A 164 -15.64 28.62 -13.98
C ASN A 164 -16.78 28.42 -12.97
N PRO A 165 -17.91 29.15 -13.08
CA PRO A 165 -19.05 28.93 -12.21
C PRO A 165 -19.67 27.54 -12.48
N PRO A 166 -20.09 26.81 -11.44
CA PRO A 166 -20.79 25.54 -11.64
C PRO A 166 -22.23 25.75 -12.08
N ILE A 167 -22.90 24.66 -12.47
CA ILE A 167 -24.36 24.66 -12.62
C ILE A 167 -24.96 24.34 -11.25
N ALA A 168 -25.55 25.34 -10.61
CA ALA A 168 -26.11 25.23 -9.25
C ALA A 168 -27.64 25.22 -9.22
N ASP A 169 -28.29 25.72 -10.27
CA ASP A 169 -29.73 26.00 -10.28
C ASP A 169 -30.52 25.01 -11.11
N TYR A 170 -30.37 23.74 -10.75
CA TYR A 170 -31.05 22.66 -11.43
C TYR A 170 -31.99 21.87 -10.52
N LYS A 171 -33.03 21.30 -11.11
CA LYS A 171 -34.03 20.47 -10.42
C LYS A 171 -34.12 19.12 -11.11
N ILE A 172 -34.09 18.06 -10.31
CA ILE A 172 -34.42 16.70 -10.76
C ILE A 172 -35.90 16.47 -10.47
N THR A 173 -36.63 16.04 -11.50
CA THR A 173 -38.03 15.64 -11.36
C THR A 173 -38.18 14.19 -11.80
N TRP A 174 -38.80 13.39 -10.94
CA TRP A 174 -39.16 12.01 -11.16
C TRP A 174 -40.63 11.98 -11.63
N THR A 175 -40.89 11.60 -12.87
CA THR A 175 -42.23 11.69 -13.49
C THR A 175 -42.81 10.32 -13.81
N ASN A 176 -44.10 10.14 -13.53
CA ASN A 176 -44.88 8.96 -13.91
C ASN A 176 -46.16 9.43 -14.61
N GLU A 177 -46.57 8.78 -15.70
CA GLU A 177 -47.70 9.20 -16.54
C GLU A 177 -49.03 9.34 -15.76
N SER A 178 -49.17 8.63 -14.63
CA SER A 178 -50.37 8.67 -13.79
C SER A 178 -50.46 9.82 -12.78
N ASN A 179 -49.43 10.67 -12.60
CA ASN A 179 -49.47 11.82 -11.68
C ASN A 179 -48.57 12.97 -12.18
N LYS A 180 -49.17 14.05 -12.67
CA LYS A 180 -48.49 15.26 -13.19
C LYS A 180 -47.91 16.21 -12.12
N GLU A 181 -47.83 15.79 -10.87
CA GLU A 181 -47.28 16.61 -9.78
C GLU A 181 -45.84 16.22 -9.46
N SER A 182 -44.98 17.23 -9.26
CA SER A 182 -43.56 17.05 -8.90
C SER A 182 -43.40 16.28 -7.58
N GLN A 183 -42.87 15.06 -7.64
CA GLN A 183 -42.86 14.11 -6.51
C GLN A 183 -41.64 14.24 -5.57
N SER A 184 -40.84 15.29 -5.68
CA SER A 184 -39.56 15.45 -4.96
C SER A 184 -39.68 15.72 -3.45
N SER A 185 -40.90 15.84 -2.90
CA SER A 185 -41.16 16.09 -1.47
C SER A 185 -42.20 15.15 -0.84
N ASN A 186 -42.59 14.08 -1.54
CA ASN A 186 -43.56 13.11 -1.03
C ASN A 186 -42.83 12.02 -0.21
N SER A 187 -43.38 11.61 0.94
CA SER A 187 -42.78 10.61 1.84
C SER A 187 -42.50 9.25 1.18
N LYS A 188 -43.12 9.01 0.03
CA LYS A 188 -42.94 7.83 -0.82
C LYS A 188 -41.66 7.83 -1.68
N PHE A 189 -40.96 8.97 -1.78
CA PHE A 189 -39.73 9.12 -2.54
C PHE A 189 -38.62 9.60 -1.59
N LYS A 190 -37.64 8.74 -1.34
CA LYS A 190 -36.47 9.08 -0.52
C LYS A 190 -35.25 9.30 -1.41
N GLN A 191 -35.12 10.52 -1.91
CA GLN A 191 -33.96 10.94 -2.69
C GLN A 191 -32.74 11.22 -1.79
N VAL A 192 -31.56 10.81 -2.23
CA VAL A 192 -30.28 11.18 -1.62
C VAL A 192 -29.22 11.47 -2.70
N PRO A 193 -28.45 12.57 -2.60
CA PRO A 193 -28.51 13.60 -1.56
C PRO A 193 -29.81 14.43 -1.63
N LEU A 194 -30.26 14.94 -0.48
CA LEU A 194 -31.48 15.75 -0.41
C LEU A 194 -31.27 17.11 -1.07
N LYS A 195 -30.18 17.79 -0.69
CA LYS A 195 -29.67 18.96 -1.39
C LYS A 195 -28.70 18.49 -2.47
N ILE A 196 -29.05 18.74 -3.71
CA ILE A 196 -28.25 18.29 -4.84
C ILE A 196 -27.01 19.20 -4.97
N PRO A 197 -25.77 18.65 -4.99
CA PRO A 197 -24.54 19.44 -5.11
C PRO A 197 -24.44 20.23 -6.41
N GLU A 198 -23.52 21.19 -6.48
CA GLU A 198 -23.18 21.86 -7.72
C GLU A 198 -22.63 20.89 -8.80
N LEU A 199 -23.02 21.06 -10.07
CA LEU A 199 -22.47 20.26 -11.17
C LEU A 199 -21.25 20.93 -11.76
N TYR A 200 -20.18 20.15 -11.85
CA TYR A 200 -18.87 20.54 -12.38
C TYR A 200 -18.56 19.77 -13.67
N VAL A 201 -17.82 20.41 -14.58
CA VAL A 201 -17.47 19.80 -15.86
C VAL A 201 -16.50 18.64 -15.62
N GLY A 202 -16.79 17.49 -16.24
CA GLY A 202 -15.94 16.30 -16.14
C GLY A 202 -16.03 15.54 -14.82
N VAL A 203 -16.92 15.96 -13.91
CA VAL A 203 -17.12 15.32 -12.59
C VAL A 203 -18.43 14.55 -12.61
N ARG A 204 -18.37 13.28 -12.22
CA ARG A 204 -19.57 12.44 -12.10
C ARG A 204 -20.20 12.65 -10.74
N PHE A 205 -21.51 12.84 -10.71
CA PHE A 205 -22.31 12.82 -9.50
C PHE A 205 -23.43 11.78 -9.62
N ILE A 206 -23.84 11.22 -8.49
CA ILE A 206 -24.85 10.15 -8.43
C ILE A 206 -25.95 10.56 -7.44
N VAL A 207 -27.20 10.43 -7.89
CA VAL A 207 -28.40 10.53 -7.05
C VAL A 207 -29.04 9.16 -6.97
N TYR A 208 -29.43 8.79 -5.76
CA TYR A 208 -30.27 7.64 -5.52
C TYR A 208 -31.66 8.11 -5.11
N CYS A 209 -32.68 7.32 -5.46
CA CYS A 209 -34.03 7.51 -4.97
C CYS A 209 -34.61 6.15 -4.58
N ILE A 210 -34.99 5.98 -3.32
CA ILE A 210 -35.70 4.79 -2.84
C ILE A 210 -37.19 5.07 -2.90
N LEU A 211 -37.93 4.19 -3.57
CA LEU A 211 -39.38 4.25 -3.72
C LEU A 211 -40.06 3.38 -2.65
N ALA A 212 -41.25 3.79 -2.19
CA ALA A 212 -42.09 2.93 -1.36
C ALA A 212 -42.63 1.74 -2.18
N GLU A 213 -42.96 0.62 -1.51
CA GLU A 213 -43.37 -0.63 -2.16
C GLU A 213 -44.61 -0.48 -3.07
N ASP A 214 -45.50 0.47 -2.77
CA ASP A 214 -46.72 0.74 -3.52
C ASP A 214 -46.52 1.70 -4.71
N VAL A 215 -45.28 2.15 -4.96
CA VAL A 215 -44.95 3.12 -6.00
C VAL A 215 -44.32 2.42 -7.20
N LYS A 216 -44.94 2.60 -8.36
CA LYS A 216 -44.34 2.18 -9.63
C LYS A 216 -43.12 3.06 -9.96
N PRO A 217 -42.02 2.48 -10.46
CA PRO A 217 -40.91 3.25 -11.00
C PRO A 217 -41.37 4.31 -12.01
N CYS A 218 -40.70 5.46 -12.01
CA CYS A 218 -40.96 6.53 -12.96
C CYS A 218 -40.58 6.10 -14.38
N ASP A 219 -41.33 6.59 -15.38
CA ASP A 219 -41.04 6.32 -16.79
C ASP A 219 -40.00 7.29 -17.37
N LYS A 220 -39.87 8.48 -16.76
CA LYS A 220 -38.93 9.52 -17.18
C LYS A 220 -38.34 10.26 -15.99
N VAL A 221 -37.04 10.56 -16.09
CA VAL A 221 -36.33 11.45 -15.16
C VAL A 221 -35.88 12.69 -15.93
N THR A 222 -36.25 13.87 -15.44
CA THR A 222 -35.88 15.14 -16.07
C THR A 222 -34.94 15.94 -15.17
N LEU A 223 -33.88 16.48 -15.76
CA LEU A 223 -32.99 17.45 -15.13
C LEU A 223 -33.12 18.79 -15.86
N GLU A 224 -33.61 19.80 -15.15
CA GLU A 224 -33.86 21.14 -15.69
C GLU A 224 -32.92 22.15 -15.02
N SER A 225 -32.10 22.86 -15.80
CA SER A 225 -31.29 23.99 -15.32
C SER A 225 -31.98 25.32 -15.64
N LYS A 226 -32.23 26.13 -14.61
CA LYS A 226 -32.91 27.44 -14.76
C LYS A 226 -32.03 28.47 -15.48
N SER A 227 -30.74 28.51 -15.19
CA SER A 227 -29.79 29.50 -15.72
C SER A 227 -29.48 29.27 -17.18
N LYS A 228 -29.46 28.01 -17.61
CA LYS A 228 -29.15 27.62 -18.99
C LYS A 228 -30.39 27.31 -19.82
N GLY A 229 -31.58 27.28 -19.22
CA GLY A 229 -32.82 26.91 -19.91
C GLY A 229 -32.76 25.53 -20.58
N THR A 230 -31.94 24.61 -20.04
CA THR A 230 -31.67 23.30 -20.63
C THR A 230 -32.45 22.23 -19.86
N LEU A 231 -33.27 21.46 -20.60
CA LEU A 231 -33.99 20.30 -20.08
C LEU A 231 -33.37 19.03 -20.66
N ILE A 232 -32.82 18.18 -19.79
CA ILE A 232 -32.31 16.86 -20.15
C ILE A 232 -33.35 15.84 -19.67
N THR A 233 -33.82 15.00 -20.58
CA THR A 233 -34.70 13.87 -20.24
C THR A 233 -33.89 12.59 -20.36
N LEU A 234 -33.98 11.74 -19.35
CA LEU A 234 -33.31 10.45 -19.28
C LEU A 234 -34.37 9.35 -19.16
N ASP A 235 -34.24 8.34 -20.02
CA ASP A 235 -35.05 7.14 -19.98
C ASP A 235 -34.45 6.16 -18.94
N PRO A 236 -35.24 5.71 -17.95
CA PRO A 236 -34.80 4.76 -16.94
C PRO A 236 -34.46 3.40 -17.57
N ILE A 237 -33.36 2.79 -17.11
CA ILE A 237 -32.96 1.44 -17.51
C ILE A 237 -33.29 0.49 -16.35
N PRO A 238 -34.13 -0.53 -16.55
CA PRO A 238 -34.41 -1.51 -15.52
C PRO A 238 -33.17 -2.38 -15.27
N LEU A 239 -32.79 -2.52 -14.00
CA LEU A 239 -31.70 -3.38 -13.56
C LEU A 239 -32.21 -4.30 -12.44
N GLU A 240 -31.89 -5.59 -12.52
CA GLU A 240 -32.24 -6.55 -11.48
C GLU A 240 -31.21 -6.56 -10.34
N GLY A 241 -31.67 -6.86 -9.12
CA GLY A 241 -30.82 -7.06 -7.93
C GLY A 241 -30.98 -6.00 -6.83
N SER A 242 -30.29 -6.22 -5.71
CA SER A 242 -30.38 -5.39 -4.51
C SER A 242 -29.23 -4.40 -4.34
N THR A 243 -28.16 -4.50 -5.12
CA THR A 243 -26.92 -3.71 -4.95
C THR A 243 -27.18 -2.20 -4.97
N ILE A 244 -27.97 -1.70 -5.93
CA ILE A 244 -28.30 -0.27 -6.03
C ILE A 244 -29.12 0.18 -4.81
N HIS A 245 -30.05 -0.65 -4.34
CA HIS A 245 -30.83 -0.36 -3.13
C HIS A 245 -29.93 -0.29 -1.90
N THR A 246 -28.98 -1.22 -1.75
CA THR A 246 -27.98 -1.22 -0.68
C THR A 246 -27.07 0.01 -0.74
N LEU A 247 -26.63 0.42 -1.93
CA LEU A 247 -25.85 1.65 -2.13
C LEU A 247 -26.66 2.91 -1.78
N ALA A 248 -27.92 2.96 -2.22
CA ALA A 248 -28.86 4.03 -1.89
C ALA A 248 -29.08 4.14 -0.37
N ALA A 249 -29.31 3.00 0.30
CA ALA A 249 -29.48 2.93 1.74
C ALA A 249 -28.21 3.35 2.50
N LYS A 250 -27.04 2.89 2.06
CA LYS A 250 -25.74 3.32 2.62
C LYS A 250 -25.57 4.83 2.50
N ARG A 251 -25.87 5.40 1.33
CA ARG A 251 -25.77 6.84 1.08
C ARG A 251 -26.78 7.63 1.92
N LEU A 252 -27.99 7.12 2.10
CA LEU A 252 -29.03 7.73 2.94
C LEU A 252 -28.64 7.70 4.43
N ILE A 253 -28.09 6.58 4.93
CA ILE A 253 -27.56 6.49 6.30
C ILE A 253 -26.49 7.55 6.54
N GLN A 254 -25.53 7.70 5.62
CA GLN A 254 -24.50 8.74 5.71
C GLN A 254 -25.14 10.13 5.81
N GLU A 255 -26.09 10.45 4.92
CA GLU A 255 -26.74 11.76 4.90
C GLU A 255 -27.50 12.07 6.20
N ILE A 256 -28.15 11.06 6.81
CA ILE A 256 -28.86 11.21 8.10
C ILE A 256 -27.84 11.41 9.24
N ASP A 257 -26.73 10.65 9.24
CA ASP A 257 -25.70 10.73 10.28
C ASP A 257 -24.98 12.09 10.28
N HIS A 258 -24.82 12.71 9.10
CA HIS A 258 -24.22 14.04 8.96
C HIS A 258 -25.12 15.20 9.44
N GLY A 259 -26.41 14.99 9.69
CA GLY A 259 -27.30 15.93 10.38
C GLY A 259 -27.68 17.23 9.64
N ASN A 260 -26.92 17.70 8.65
CA ASN A 260 -27.06 19.05 8.11
C ASN A 260 -28.21 19.26 7.10
N TYR A 261 -28.82 18.19 6.57
CA TYR A 261 -29.80 18.32 5.48
C TYR A 261 -31.13 17.61 5.73
N TYR A 262 -31.27 16.76 6.75
CA TYR A 262 -32.56 16.14 7.04
C TYR A 262 -33.38 17.03 8.00
N PRO A 263 -34.68 17.30 7.71
CA PRO A 263 -35.48 18.29 8.42
C PRO A 263 -35.74 17.99 9.91
N ASN A 264 -35.37 16.80 10.41
CA ASN A 264 -35.48 16.43 11.81
C ASN A 264 -34.10 16.29 12.46
N HIS A 265 -33.73 17.27 13.28
CA HIS A 265 -32.55 17.19 14.18
C HIS A 265 -32.83 16.36 15.45
N ASN A 266 -33.89 15.56 15.45
CA ASN A 266 -34.20 14.67 16.56
C ASN A 266 -33.29 13.43 16.46
N GLU A 267 -32.25 13.41 17.28
CA GLU A 267 -31.27 12.32 17.35
C GLU A 267 -31.92 10.95 17.50
N LYS A 268 -33.00 10.85 18.30
CA LYS A 268 -33.74 9.59 18.48
C LYS A 268 -34.38 9.11 17.18
N TYR A 269 -35.03 10.02 16.45
CA TYR A 269 -35.67 9.71 15.18
C TYR A 269 -34.63 9.32 14.11
N ASN A 270 -33.51 10.04 14.05
CA ASN A 270 -32.42 9.74 13.11
C ASN A 270 -31.78 8.38 13.41
N ARG A 271 -31.56 8.07 14.69
CA ARG A 271 -31.09 6.76 15.14
C ARG A 271 -32.04 5.64 14.73
N GLU A 272 -33.35 5.79 14.96
CA GLU A 272 -34.35 4.79 14.60
C GLU A 272 -34.36 4.53 13.08
N GLN A 273 -34.27 5.59 12.26
CA GLN A 273 -34.18 5.45 10.81
C GLN A 273 -32.89 4.78 10.34
N ILE A 274 -31.74 5.16 10.90
CA ILE A 274 -30.45 4.54 10.56
C ILE A 274 -30.48 3.05 10.91
N VAL A 275 -30.95 2.68 12.10
CA VAL A 275 -31.07 1.28 12.52
C VAL A 275 -32.03 0.51 11.60
N HIS A 276 -33.15 1.11 11.22
CA HIS A 276 -34.10 0.48 10.30
C HIS A 276 -33.45 0.20 8.93
N LEU A 277 -32.88 1.23 8.27
CA LEU A 277 -32.20 1.07 6.98
C LEU A 277 -31.05 0.06 7.07
N ALA A 278 -30.24 0.15 8.11
CA ALA A 278 -29.10 -0.73 8.30
C ALA A 278 -29.51 -2.19 8.46
N LYS A 279 -30.57 -2.47 9.22
CA LYS A 279 -31.10 -3.83 9.36
C LYS A 279 -31.75 -4.33 8.07
N THR A 280 -32.53 -3.49 7.38
CA THR A 280 -33.22 -3.85 6.13
C THR A 280 -32.22 -4.22 5.02
N TYR A 281 -31.12 -3.48 4.91
CA TYR A 281 -30.14 -3.64 3.84
C TYR A 281 -28.84 -4.35 4.27
N ASN A 282 -28.80 -4.92 5.48
CA ASN A 282 -27.60 -5.57 6.04
C ASN A 282 -26.35 -4.68 5.96
N LEU A 283 -26.44 -3.48 6.53
CA LEU A 283 -25.34 -2.51 6.57
C LEU A 283 -24.84 -2.31 8.00
N SER A 284 -23.52 -2.18 8.13
CA SER A 284 -22.90 -1.65 9.34
C SER A 284 -23.11 -0.13 9.40
N SER A 285 -23.35 0.41 10.59
CA SER A 285 -23.54 1.84 10.82
C SER A 285 -23.06 2.22 12.23
N LYS A 286 -23.09 3.51 12.56
CA LYS A 286 -22.83 4.01 13.92
C LYS A 286 -23.68 3.32 15.00
N TYR A 287 -24.85 2.78 14.63
CA TYR A 287 -25.79 2.16 15.56
C TYR A 287 -26.04 0.66 15.31
N THR A 288 -25.34 0.04 14.35
CA THR A 288 -25.51 -1.38 14.00
C THR A 288 -24.16 -2.05 13.72
N SER A 289 -23.97 -3.25 14.28
CA SER A 289 -22.75 -4.04 14.10
C SER A 289 -23.09 -5.48 13.75
N PHE A 290 -22.20 -6.15 13.03
CA PHE A 290 -22.27 -7.59 12.81
C PHE A 290 -21.61 -8.33 13.98
N ILE A 291 -22.28 -9.37 14.46
CA ILE A 291 -21.73 -10.25 15.51
C ILE A 291 -21.65 -11.65 14.90
N ALA A 292 -20.44 -12.19 14.83
CA ALA A 292 -20.23 -13.58 14.48
C ALA A 292 -20.59 -14.44 15.70
N VAL A 293 -21.57 -15.34 15.53
CA VAL A 293 -21.97 -16.29 16.57
C VAL A 293 -21.51 -17.67 16.14
N GLU A 294 -20.51 -18.21 16.82
CA GLU A 294 -20.09 -19.59 16.65
C GLU A 294 -21.18 -20.52 17.22
N LYS A 295 -21.82 -21.31 16.35
CA LYS A 295 -22.76 -22.33 16.80
C LYS A 295 -21.93 -23.45 17.42
N PRO A 296 -22.13 -23.81 18.71
CA PRO A 296 -21.35 -24.87 19.31
C PRO A 296 -21.66 -26.18 18.60
N ASN A 297 -20.66 -26.73 17.91
CA ASN A 297 -20.74 -28.06 17.35
C ASN A 297 -20.78 -29.06 18.52
N ILE A 298 -21.81 -29.90 18.61
CA ILE A 298 -22.01 -30.82 19.74
C ILE A 298 -20.80 -31.77 19.89
N GLU A 299 -20.17 -32.13 18.76
CA GLU A 299 -18.96 -32.94 18.71
C GLU A 299 -17.74 -32.27 19.35
N ASP A 300 -17.60 -30.94 19.27
CA ASP A 300 -16.46 -30.22 19.86
C ASP A 300 -16.59 -30.09 21.38
N LYS A 301 -17.81 -30.13 21.92
CA LYS A 301 -18.03 -30.22 23.37
C LYS A 301 -17.63 -31.59 23.91
N GLU A 302 -17.95 -32.68 23.22
CA GLU A 302 -17.54 -34.03 23.63
C GLU A 302 -16.03 -34.22 23.51
N LYS A 303 -15.41 -33.73 22.43
CA LYS A 303 -13.95 -33.71 22.27
C LYS A 303 -13.26 -32.89 23.35
N LYS A 304 -13.77 -31.68 23.67
CA LYS A 304 -13.22 -30.88 24.80
C LYS A 304 -13.41 -31.57 26.15
N LYS A 305 -14.51 -32.30 26.36
CA LYS A 305 -14.75 -33.06 27.60
C LYS A 305 -13.77 -34.23 27.73
N GLN A 306 -13.55 -34.98 26.65
CA GLN A 306 -12.54 -36.03 26.58
C GLN A 306 -11.12 -35.47 26.70
N GLU A 307 -10.81 -34.32 26.12
CA GLU A 307 -9.51 -33.65 26.30
C GLU A 307 -9.28 -33.18 27.74
N ILE A 308 -10.32 -32.69 28.43
CA ILE A 308 -10.21 -32.30 29.85
C ILE A 308 -10.04 -33.54 30.74
N GLU A 309 -10.74 -34.64 30.47
CA GLU A 309 -10.55 -35.91 31.18
C GLU A 309 -9.18 -36.52 30.89
N ASN A 310 -8.71 -36.47 29.64
CA ASN A 310 -7.37 -36.91 29.26
C ASN A 310 -6.28 -36.02 29.87
N LYS A 311 -6.49 -34.71 29.97
CA LYS A 311 -5.57 -33.78 30.66
C LYS A 311 -5.53 -34.04 32.16
N LYS A 312 -6.67 -34.26 32.82
CA LYS A 312 -6.73 -34.66 34.24
C LYS A 312 -6.05 -36.02 34.48
N GLY A 313 -6.27 -36.98 33.60
CA GLY A 313 -5.59 -38.28 33.65
C GLY A 313 -4.07 -38.18 33.40
N ALA A 314 -3.65 -37.27 32.52
CA ALA A 314 -2.24 -36.98 32.26
C ALA A 314 -1.57 -36.19 33.40
N GLU A 315 -2.28 -35.30 34.09
CA GLU A 315 -1.83 -34.62 35.30
C GLU A 315 -1.66 -35.60 36.47
N LEU A 316 -2.62 -36.50 36.69
CA LEU A 316 -2.49 -37.57 37.70
C LEU A 316 -1.30 -38.50 37.40
N LYS A 317 -1.08 -38.83 36.12
CA LYS A 317 0.09 -39.60 35.68
C LYS A 317 1.39 -38.82 35.82
N LYS A 318 1.38 -37.50 35.60
CA LYS A 318 2.53 -36.61 35.83
C LYS A 318 2.86 -36.49 37.32
N GLU A 319 1.88 -36.33 38.20
CA GLU A 319 2.12 -36.28 39.65
C GLU A 319 2.72 -37.60 40.16
N ASN A 320 2.16 -38.74 39.76
CA ASN A 320 2.71 -40.06 40.09
C ASN A 320 4.11 -40.29 39.48
N ALA A 321 4.36 -39.76 38.26
CA ALA A 321 5.68 -39.83 37.62
C ALA A 321 6.70 -38.89 38.30
N ILE A 322 6.29 -37.72 38.79
CA ILE A 322 7.12 -36.77 39.53
C ILE A 322 7.50 -37.35 40.91
N GLU A 323 6.58 -38.06 41.57
CA GLU A 323 6.88 -38.74 42.83
C GLU A 323 7.84 -39.93 42.63
N SER A 324 7.68 -40.65 41.51
CA SER A 324 8.58 -41.72 41.08
C SER A 324 9.96 -41.19 40.65
N GLN A 325 10.01 -40.02 39.97
CA GLN A 325 11.23 -39.34 39.55
C GLN A 325 11.98 -38.69 40.70
N LYS A 326 11.30 -38.12 41.71
CA LYS A 326 11.96 -37.61 42.93
C LYS A 326 12.66 -38.72 43.71
N LYS A 327 12.11 -39.94 43.73
CA LYS A 327 12.77 -41.14 44.28
C LYS A 327 13.97 -41.59 43.44
N ALA A 328 13.92 -41.43 42.11
CA ALA A 328 15.01 -41.79 41.20
C ALA A 328 16.13 -40.72 41.10
N GLU A 329 15.81 -39.43 41.27
CA GLU A 329 16.75 -38.31 41.25
C GLU A 329 17.59 -38.21 42.54
N LEU A 330 17.09 -38.74 43.67
CA LEU A 330 17.90 -38.89 44.88
C LEU A 330 19.00 -39.97 44.71
N GLN A 331 18.82 -40.91 43.78
CA GLN A 331 19.79 -41.96 43.45
C GLN A 331 20.71 -41.61 42.26
N LYS A 332 20.31 -40.67 41.38
CA LYS A 332 21.09 -40.27 40.18
C LYS A 332 21.86 -38.96 40.31
N LYS A 333 21.90 -38.35 41.51
CA LYS A 333 22.85 -37.25 41.83
C LYS A 333 24.29 -37.74 42.06
N GLN A 334 24.57 -38.99 41.68
CA GLN A 334 25.89 -39.52 41.33
C GLN A 334 25.87 -39.85 39.83
N LEU A 335 26.86 -39.34 39.08
CA LEU A 335 27.04 -39.36 37.62
C LEU A 335 26.49 -38.16 36.82
N LYS A 336 27.29 -37.09 36.85
CA LYS A 336 27.98 -36.47 35.70
C LYS A 336 27.29 -36.36 34.35
N ASP A 337 27.30 -35.10 33.91
CA ASP A 337 27.79 -34.57 32.63
C ASP A 337 27.02 -34.85 31.33
N LYS A 338 26.98 -33.76 30.56
CA LYS A 338 26.89 -33.63 29.08
C LYS A 338 25.53 -33.26 28.47
N ASP A 339 25.48 -31.98 28.11
CA ASP A 339 25.29 -31.43 26.76
C ASP A 339 23.96 -31.66 26.03
N LYS A 340 23.31 -30.55 25.69
CA LYS A 340 22.36 -30.40 24.58
C LYS A 340 22.68 -29.13 23.78
N HIS A 341 23.29 -29.32 22.62
CA HIS A 341 23.06 -28.56 21.38
C HIS A 341 22.02 -29.36 20.56
N ASP A 342 21.27 -28.89 19.57
CA ASP A 342 20.98 -27.61 18.92
C ASP A 342 19.77 -27.90 17.99
N LYS A 343 19.11 -26.86 17.47
CA LYS A 343 18.93 -26.61 16.02
C LYS A 343 17.75 -25.68 15.77
N ASP A 344 18.03 -24.48 15.29
CA ASP A 344 17.24 -23.89 14.22
C ASP A 344 18.13 -23.06 13.29
N GLY A 345 17.88 -23.20 11.99
CA GLY A 345 18.82 -22.94 10.90
C GLY A 345 19.36 -21.51 10.80
N SER A 346 20.68 -21.43 10.67
CA SER A 346 21.45 -20.24 10.31
C SER A 346 22.30 -20.52 9.07
N ILE A 347 22.62 -19.45 8.34
CA ILE A 347 23.58 -19.43 7.23
C ILE A 347 24.98 -19.71 7.81
N GLU A 348 25.60 -20.82 7.41
CA GLU A 348 26.99 -21.12 7.70
C GLU A 348 27.90 -20.38 6.70
N LEU A 349 28.91 -19.67 7.22
CA LEU A 349 30.10 -19.35 6.43
C LEU A 349 30.84 -20.68 6.19
N ASP A 350 31.32 -20.90 4.97
CA ASP A 350 32.11 -22.08 4.62
C ASP A 350 33.25 -22.26 5.63
N ASP A 351 33.27 -23.41 6.33
CA ASP A 351 34.29 -23.78 7.31
C ASP A 351 35.71 -23.61 6.75
N THR A 352 35.88 -23.68 5.44
CA THR A 352 37.15 -23.42 4.76
C THR A 352 37.68 -22.00 5.01
N VAL A 353 36.82 -20.97 5.00
CA VAL A 353 37.25 -19.57 5.24
C VAL A 353 37.52 -19.31 6.71
N CYS A 354 36.74 -19.91 7.62
CA CYS A 354 36.98 -19.85 9.06
C CYS A 354 38.27 -20.58 9.45
N ASN A 355 38.52 -21.75 8.85
CA ASN A 355 39.74 -22.53 9.07
C ASN A 355 40.97 -21.89 8.43
N GLU A 356 40.83 -21.22 7.27
CA GLU A 356 41.91 -20.42 6.66
C GLU A 356 42.22 -19.17 7.50
N LEU A 357 41.22 -18.49 8.06
CA LEU A 357 41.39 -17.39 9.02
C LEU A 357 42.14 -17.87 10.28
N ASP A 358 41.74 -18.99 10.86
CA ASP A 358 42.40 -19.56 12.04
C ASP A 358 43.82 -20.06 11.74
N ALA A 359 44.10 -20.54 10.52
CA ALA A 359 45.44 -20.90 10.07
C ALA A 359 46.33 -19.67 9.81
N ILE A 360 45.79 -18.60 9.21
CA ILE A 360 46.48 -17.33 8.98
C ILE A 360 46.77 -16.59 10.30
N MET A 361 45.90 -16.74 11.30
CA MET A 361 46.09 -16.19 12.64
C MET A 361 47.07 -17.00 13.51
N LYS A 362 47.38 -18.26 13.13
CA LYS A 362 48.36 -19.13 13.80
C LYS A 362 49.76 -19.10 13.16
N ASP A 363 49.88 -18.77 11.88
CA ASP A 363 51.19 -18.63 11.21
C ASP A 363 51.83 -17.26 11.54
N GLU A 364 53.03 -17.27 12.13
CA GLU A 364 53.72 -16.03 12.58
C GLU A 364 54.02 -15.04 11.43
N ILE A 365 54.07 -15.50 10.17
CA ILE A 365 54.05 -14.67 8.96
C ILE A 365 53.35 -15.43 7.81
N PRO A 366 52.16 -15.02 7.35
CA PRO A 366 51.46 -15.72 6.27
C PRO A 366 52.13 -15.47 4.91
N LYS A 367 52.33 -16.52 4.11
CA LYS A 367 52.91 -16.42 2.75
C LYS A 367 51.98 -15.63 1.80
N PRO A 368 52.51 -14.78 0.89
CA PRO A 368 51.71 -13.91 0.01
C PRO A 368 50.67 -14.65 -0.85
N GLU A 369 50.99 -15.88 -1.25
CA GLU A 369 50.13 -16.72 -2.09
C GLU A 369 48.88 -17.23 -1.33
N LYS A 370 48.99 -17.50 -0.03
CA LYS A 370 47.85 -17.88 0.83
C LYS A 370 46.93 -16.70 1.14
N LEU A 371 47.50 -15.50 1.29
CA LEU A 371 46.73 -14.25 1.43
C LEU A 371 45.94 -13.95 0.15
N LYS A 372 46.54 -14.14 -1.03
CA LYS A 372 45.86 -13.92 -2.31
C LYS A 372 44.69 -14.91 -2.53
N SER A 373 44.86 -16.19 -2.20
CA SER A 373 43.76 -17.17 -2.33
C SER A 373 42.64 -16.93 -1.30
N PHE A 374 42.99 -16.53 -0.07
CA PHE A 374 42.02 -16.13 0.95
C PHE A 374 41.21 -14.92 0.48
N PHE A 375 41.84 -13.90 -0.09
CA PHE A 375 41.13 -12.73 -0.61
C PHE A 375 40.34 -13.02 -1.89
N ASP A 376 40.80 -13.89 -2.79
CA ASP A 376 39.99 -14.34 -3.94
C ASP A 376 38.73 -15.11 -3.47
N SER A 377 38.85 -15.87 -2.37
CA SER A 377 37.72 -16.54 -1.72
C SER A 377 36.77 -15.54 -1.04
N LEU A 378 37.32 -14.51 -0.38
CA LEU A 378 36.57 -13.45 0.30
C LEU A 378 35.90 -12.48 -0.69
N TYR A 379 36.52 -12.19 -1.84
CA TYR A 379 35.93 -11.44 -2.95
C TYR A 379 34.86 -12.26 -3.68
N LYS A 380 35.06 -13.57 -3.86
CA LYS A 380 34.00 -14.48 -4.35
C LYS A 380 32.84 -14.58 -3.36
N GLN A 381 33.11 -14.56 -2.05
CA GLN A 381 32.07 -14.55 -1.03
C GLN A 381 31.39 -13.18 -0.90
N ALA A 382 32.10 -12.07 -1.09
CA ALA A 382 31.52 -10.73 -1.14
C ALA A 382 30.70 -10.50 -2.41
N ALA A 383 31.07 -11.11 -3.54
CA ALA A 383 30.26 -11.16 -4.76
C ALA A 383 29.04 -12.09 -4.58
N LYS A 384 29.18 -13.22 -3.88
CA LYS A 384 28.04 -14.02 -3.41
C LYS A 384 27.18 -13.26 -2.41
N LEU A 385 27.76 -12.38 -1.58
CA LEU A 385 27.07 -11.52 -0.65
C LEU A 385 26.37 -10.37 -1.38
N ASP A 386 26.92 -9.85 -2.48
CA ASP A 386 26.24 -8.92 -3.40
C ASP A 386 25.01 -9.60 -4.03
N ASP A 387 25.19 -10.82 -4.55
CA ASP A 387 24.12 -11.64 -5.14
C ASP A 387 23.11 -12.11 -4.07
N GLN A 388 23.56 -12.33 -2.82
CA GLN A 388 22.72 -12.68 -1.67
C GLN A 388 22.08 -11.47 -0.99
N ILE A 389 22.64 -10.27 -1.08
CA ILE A 389 22.05 -8.99 -0.60
C ILE A 389 21.05 -8.52 -1.64
N GLU A 390 21.35 -8.59 -2.93
CA GLU A 390 20.37 -8.40 -3.99
C GLU A 390 19.24 -9.44 -3.84
N LYS A 391 19.58 -10.71 -3.55
CA LYS A 391 18.57 -11.73 -3.21
C LYS A 391 17.85 -11.45 -1.89
N ALA A 392 18.50 -10.99 -0.81
CA ALA A 392 17.89 -10.73 0.50
C ALA A 392 17.03 -9.47 0.51
N ILE A 393 17.41 -8.44 -0.27
CA ILE A 393 16.54 -7.30 -0.61
C ILE A 393 15.31 -7.83 -1.37
N THR A 394 15.47 -8.87 -2.22
CA THR A 394 14.37 -9.52 -2.96
C THR A 394 13.72 -10.73 -2.28
N PHE A 395 14.07 -11.08 -1.03
CA PHE A 395 13.53 -12.25 -0.33
C PHE A 395 13.34 -11.92 1.15
N ASP A 396 12.16 -11.37 1.48
CA ASP A 396 11.67 -11.41 2.85
C ASP A 396 11.22 -12.84 3.15
N LYS A 397 12.00 -13.54 3.98
CA LYS A 397 11.44 -14.64 4.75
C LYS A 397 10.64 -14.06 5.90
N ASP A 398 9.38 -14.48 5.93
CA ASP A 398 8.45 -14.47 7.06
C ASP A 398 7.61 -13.20 7.27
N LYS A 399 6.39 -13.29 6.69
CA LYS A 399 5.18 -12.48 6.92
C LYS A 399 5.23 -11.03 6.43
N HIS A 400 4.93 -10.85 5.14
CA HIS A 400 4.26 -9.62 4.70
C HIS A 400 3.00 -9.41 5.55
N ASP A 401 2.86 -8.21 6.12
CA ASP A 401 1.62 -7.78 6.76
C ASP A 401 0.46 -7.89 5.75
N ASP A 402 -0.73 -8.23 6.23
CA ASP A 402 -1.92 -8.44 5.38
C ASP A 402 -2.22 -7.19 4.52
N HIS A 403 -1.80 -6.02 4.98
CA HIS A 403 -1.86 -4.76 4.26
C HIS A 403 -1.00 -4.71 2.99
N GLU A 404 0.28 -5.13 3.05
CA GLU A 404 1.19 -5.09 1.88
C GLU A 404 0.76 -6.11 0.82
N LYS A 405 0.23 -7.26 1.26
CA LYS A 405 -0.37 -8.26 0.37
C LYS A 405 -1.62 -7.73 -0.34
N ALA A 406 -2.49 -7.01 0.39
CA ALA A 406 -3.69 -6.41 -0.19
C ALA A 406 -3.36 -5.31 -1.21
N GLU A 407 -2.38 -4.44 -0.91
CA GLU A 407 -1.90 -3.42 -1.86
C GLU A 407 -1.30 -4.05 -3.12
N ALA A 408 -0.45 -5.06 -2.97
CA ALA A 408 0.15 -5.75 -4.10
C ALA A 408 -0.90 -6.44 -4.97
N LEU A 409 -1.93 -7.04 -4.37
CA LEU A 409 -3.02 -7.69 -5.11
C LEU A 409 -3.84 -6.68 -5.93
N ILE A 410 -4.12 -5.50 -5.40
CA ILE A 410 -4.78 -4.41 -6.16
C ILE A 410 -3.96 -4.04 -7.39
N VAL A 411 -2.63 -3.93 -7.23
CA VAL A 411 -1.71 -3.61 -8.31
C VAL A 411 -1.69 -4.72 -9.37
N VAL A 412 -1.70 -6.00 -8.97
CA VAL A 412 -1.85 -7.13 -9.89
C VAL A 412 -3.12 -7.00 -10.73
N GLU A 413 -4.25 -6.65 -10.10
CA GLU A 413 -5.52 -6.45 -10.80
C GLU A 413 -5.54 -5.24 -11.74
N GLU A 414 -4.72 -4.22 -11.48
CA GLU A 414 -4.58 -3.05 -12.35
C GLU A 414 -3.70 -3.32 -13.58
N TYR A 415 -2.68 -4.19 -13.44
CA TYR A 415 -1.79 -4.59 -14.54
C TYR A 415 -2.37 -5.67 -15.46
N ALA A 416 -3.49 -6.28 -15.09
CA ALA A 416 -4.24 -7.16 -15.98
C ALA A 416 -4.93 -6.31 -17.06
N THR A 417 -4.49 -6.46 -18.31
CA THR A 417 -5.07 -5.74 -19.45
C THR A 417 -5.96 -6.66 -20.29
N PRO A 418 -6.89 -6.11 -21.08
CA PRO A 418 -7.69 -6.88 -22.04
C PRO A 418 -6.84 -7.72 -22.99
N GLU A 419 -5.69 -7.19 -23.44
CA GLU A 419 -4.77 -7.87 -24.35
C GLU A 419 -4.19 -9.13 -23.71
N LYS A 420 -3.72 -9.03 -22.45
CA LYS A 420 -3.23 -10.19 -21.69
C LYS A 420 -4.32 -11.25 -21.50
N CYS A 421 -5.55 -10.82 -21.18
CA CYS A 421 -6.67 -11.74 -21.02
C CYS A 421 -6.97 -12.50 -22.32
N ASN A 422 -6.97 -11.79 -23.45
CA ASN A 422 -7.21 -12.35 -24.77
C ASN A 422 -6.12 -13.34 -25.19
N GLU A 423 -4.86 -13.04 -24.88
CA GLU A 423 -3.74 -13.95 -25.13
C GLU A 423 -3.92 -15.26 -24.35
N VAL A 424 -4.19 -15.17 -23.04
CA VAL A 424 -4.41 -16.36 -22.19
C VAL A 424 -5.53 -17.25 -22.74
N VAL A 425 -6.68 -16.67 -23.11
CA VAL A 425 -7.80 -17.48 -23.63
C VAL A 425 -7.63 -17.91 -25.09
N SER A 426 -6.74 -17.26 -25.86
CA SER A 426 -6.42 -17.67 -27.23
C SER A 426 -5.65 -18.99 -27.28
N ASN A 427 -4.97 -19.35 -26.19
CA ASN A 427 -4.26 -20.61 -26.03
C ASN A 427 -5.18 -21.79 -25.67
N GLN A 428 -6.50 -21.61 -25.69
CA GLN A 428 -7.46 -22.69 -25.46
C GLN A 428 -7.62 -23.59 -26.69
N LYS A 429 -7.41 -24.90 -26.50
CA LYS A 429 -7.63 -25.92 -27.53
C LYS A 429 -9.12 -26.23 -27.73
N ASP A 430 -9.43 -26.86 -28.86
CA ASP A 430 -10.81 -27.21 -29.24
C ASP A 430 -11.50 -28.13 -28.22
N ASP A 431 -10.74 -29.00 -27.55
CA ASP A 431 -11.19 -29.93 -26.52
C ASP A 431 -11.30 -29.31 -25.10
N GLY A 432 -10.95 -28.03 -24.92
CA GLY A 432 -11.11 -27.28 -23.68
C GLY A 432 -9.86 -26.90 -22.86
N PRO A 433 -8.71 -27.61 -22.87
CA PRO A 433 -7.53 -27.23 -22.08
C PRO A 433 -6.93 -25.91 -22.58
N ILE A 434 -6.27 -25.19 -21.67
CA ILE A 434 -5.58 -23.93 -21.98
C ILE A 434 -4.09 -24.11 -21.72
N GLU A 435 -3.27 -23.98 -22.77
CA GLU A 435 -1.81 -24.02 -22.62
C GLU A 435 -1.31 -22.79 -21.85
N LEU A 436 -0.33 -22.99 -20.96
CA LEU A 436 0.18 -21.90 -20.13
C LEU A 436 0.77 -20.79 -20.99
N ALA A 437 0.20 -19.59 -20.90
CA ALA A 437 0.62 -18.45 -21.71
C ALA A 437 1.92 -17.83 -21.18
N ASP A 438 2.77 -17.34 -22.10
CA ASP A 438 4.02 -16.67 -21.75
C ASP A 438 3.78 -15.42 -20.90
N THR A 439 2.68 -14.69 -21.15
CA THR A 439 2.26 -13.58 -20.29
C THR A 439 2.04 -13.99 -18.84
N VAL A 440 1.48 -15.17 -18.58
CA VAL A 440 1.28 -15.69 -17.23
C VAL A 440 2.62 -16.06 -16.59
N CYS A 441 3.51 -16.74 -17.32
CA CYS A 441 4.86 -17.04 -16.83
C CYS A 441 5.63 -15.75 -16.48
N ASN A 442 5.56 -14.74 -17.36
CA ASN A 442 6.16 -13.44 -17.13
C ASN A 442 5.57 -12.73 -15.91
N ASP A 443 4.25 -12.78 -15.72
CA ASP A 443 3.56 -12.17 -14.57
C ASP A 443 3.76 -12.94 -13.26
N LEU A 444 4.17 -14.21 -13.32
CA LEU A 444 4.59 -15.01 -12.16
C LEU A 444 6.11 -14.97 -11.93
N ASP A 445 6.88 -14.32 -12.81
CA ASP A 445 8.35 -14.20 -12.75
C ASP A 445 9.08 -15.55 -12.63
N ALA A 446 8.55 -16.58 -13.31
CA ALA A 446 9.09 -17.93 -13.30
C ALA A 446 8.90 -18.64 -14.67
N PRO A 447 9.84 -19.50 -15.09
CA PRO A 447 9.68 -20.30 -16.30
C PRO A 447 8.60 -21.37 -16.11
N LYS A 448 7.99 -21.77 -17.22
CA LYS A 448 6.88 -22.73 -17.27
C LYS A 448 7.20 -24.03 -16.51
N GLU A 449 8.39 -24.59 -16.71
CA GLU A 449 8.80 -25.85 -16.11
C GLU A 449 8.91 -25.76 -14.58
N GLU A 450 9.38 -24.63 -14.05
CA GLU A 450 9.51 -24.39 -12.61
C GLU A 450 8.14 -24.24 -11.95
N ILE A 451 7.22 -23.50 -12.59
CA ILE A 451 5.84 -23.33 -12.12
C ILE A 451 5.14 -24.69 -12.00
N ILE A 452 5.20 -25.49 -13.07
CA ILE A 452 4.57 -26.81 -13.12
C ILE A 452 5.16 -27.72 -12.04
N THR A 453 6.49 -27.79 -11.93
CA THR A 453 7.17 -28.65 -10.96
C THR A 453 6.81 -28.27 -9.53
N THR A 454 6.80 -26.98 -9.20
CA THR A 454 6.50 -26.49 -7.85
C THR A 454 5.06 -26.79 -7.43
N ILE A 455 4.09 -26.59 -8.34
CA ILE A 455 2.68 -26.91 -8.03
C ILE A 455 2.50 -28.41 -7.91
N GLN A 456 3.16 -29.19 -8.77
CA GLN A 456 3.11 -30.65 -8.73
C GLN A 456 3.64 -31.23 -7.41
N GLU A 457 4.71 -30.68 -6.84
CA GLU A 457 5.26 -31.10 -5.54
C GLU A 457 4.31 -30.81 -4.36
N ASN A 458 3.46 -29.81 -4.48
CA ASN A 458 2.52 -29.40 -3.44
C ASN A 458 1.19 -30.18 -3.46
N ILE A 459 0.92 -30.94 -4.52
CA ILE A 459 -0.26 -31.80 -4.64
C ILE A 459 -0.05 -33.09 -3.85
N LYS A 460 -0.96 -33.37 -2.92
CA LYS A 460 -0.93 -34.55 -2.04
C LYS A 460 -1.79 -35.68 -2.58
N ASN A 461 -2.76 -35.38 -3.43
CA ASN A 461 -3.69 -36.37 -3.95
C ASN A 461 -3.07 -37.28 -5.02
N ASN A 462 -3.00 -38.57 -4.71
CA ASN A 462 -2.45 -39.59 -5.61
C ASN A 462 -3.26 -39.79 -6.90
N LYS A 463 -4.52 -39.34 -6.97
CA LYS A 463 -5.35 -39.41 -8.19
C LYS A 463 -4.92 -38.39 -9.26
N LEU A 464 -4.17 -37.36 -8.87
CA LEU A 464 -3.60 -36.37 -9.80
C LEU A 464 -2.23 -36.83 -10.36
N LYS A 465 -1.92 -38.13 -10.34
CA LYS A 465 -0.69 -38.71 -10.91
C LYS A 465 -0.99 -39.38 -12.27
N SER A 466 -1.70 -38.66 -13.13
CA SER A 466 -2.04 -39.08 -14.50
C SER A 466 -0.98 -38.62 -15.51
N PRO A 467 -0.74 -39.33 -16.64
CA PRO A 467 0.09 -38.83 -17.74
C PRO A 467 -0.40 -37.48 -18.33
N GLU A 468 -1.65 -37.09 -18.08
CA GLU A 468 -2.23 -35.80 -18.52
C GLU A 468 -2.01 -34.65 -17.52
N LEU A 469 -1.33 -34.91 -16.39
CA LEU A 469 -1.13 -33.94 -15.31
C LEU A 469 -0.54 -32.59 -15.77
N PRO A 470 0.43 -32.52 -16.70
CA PRO A 470 0.94 -31.24 -17.18
C PRO A 470 -0.16 -30.37 -17.82
N SER A 471 -1.04 -30.95 -18.64
CA SER A 471 -2.13 -30.20 -19.28
C SER A 471 -3.19 -29.74 -18.28
N LEU A 472 -3.46 -30.55 -17.25
CA LEU A 472 -4.36 -30.19 -16.15
C LEU A 472 -3.77 -29.04 -15.31
N LEU A 473 -2.47 -29.08 -15.03
CA LEU A 473 -1.74 -28.02 -14.31
C LEU A 473 -1.75 -26.71 -15.09
N GLU A 474 -1.36 -26.74 -16.36
CA GLU A 474 -1.37 -25.55 -17.23
C GLU A 474 -2.75 -24.89 -17.29
N THR A 475 -3.79 -25.71 -17.44
CA THR A 475 -5.17 -25.23 -17.47
C THR A 475 -5.56 -24.64 -16.11
N ALA A 476 -5.24 -25.30 -15.00
CA ALA A 476 -5.53 -24.81 -13.66
C ALA A 476 -4.83 -23.46 -13.36
N ILE A 477 -3.55 -23.31 -13.74
CA ILE A 477 -2.78 -22.09 -13.54
C ILE A 477 -3.41 -20.92 -14.32
N ASN A 478 -3.77 -21.12 -15.59
CA ASN A 478 -4.43 -20.08 -16.39
C ASN A 478 -5.78 -19.68 -15.80
N LEU A 479 -6.59 -20.63 -15.34
CA LEU A 479 -7.87 -20.34 -14.69
C LEU A 479 -7.68 -19.55 -13.39
N SER A 480 -6.71 -19.95 -12.57
CA SER A 480 -6.34 -19.24 -11.34
C SER A 480 -5.87 -17.83 -11.65
N TYR A 481 -5.02 -17.64 -12.66
CA TYR A 481 -4.58 -16.30 -13.11
C TYR A 481 -5.76 -15.43 -13.56
N LEU A 482 -6.61 -15.90 -14.46
CA LEU A 482 -7.76 -15.12 -14.93
C LEU A 482 -8.70 -14.71 -13.78
N LYS A 483 -8.98 -15.64 -12.88
CA LYS A 483 -9.90 -15.42 -11.75
C LYS A 483 -9.31 -14.48 -10.68
N LYS A 484 -8.01 -14.57 -10.40
CA LYS A 484 -7.37 -13.84 -9.29
C LYS A 484 -6.74 -12.53 -9.75
N ALA A 485 -6.10 -12.52 -10.91
CA ALA A 485 -5.40 -11.35 -11.44
C ALA A 485 -6.27 -10.51 -12.38
N ALA A 486 -7.25 -11.09 -13.08
CA ALA A 486 -8.06 -10.37 -14.06
C ALA A 486 -9.59 -10.36 -13.81
N PRO A 487 -10.09 -10.23 -12.56
CA PRO A 487 -11.53 -10.28 -12.28
C PRO A 487 -12.31 -9.13 -12.93
N LYS A 488 -11.68 -7.96 -13.14
CA LYS A 488 -12.30 -6.78 -13.78
C LYS A 488 -12.64 -7.01 -15.25
N HIS A 489 -11.99 -7.98 -15.90
CA HIS A 489 -12.16 -8.30 -17.33
C HIS A 489 -12.91 -9.60 -17.57
N GLU A 490 -13.68 -10.07 -16.57
CA GLU A 490 -14.39 -11.36 -16.62
C GLU A 490 -15.21 -11.55 -17.90
N GLY A 491 -15.85 -10.48 -18.40
CA GLY A 491 -16.63 -10.52 -19.64
C GLY A 491 -15.85 -10.98 -20.88
N LEU A 492 -14.50 -10.87 -20.89
CA LEU A 492 -13.66 -11.29 -22.01
C LEU A 492 -13.31 -12.78 -21.98
N TRP A 493 -13.26 -13.39 -20.79
CA TRP A 493 -12.73 -14.73 -20.61
C TRP A 493 -13.73 -15.75 -20.03
N ARG A 494 -14.90 -15.32 -19.54
CA ARG A 494 -15.88 -16.16 -18.84
C ARG A 494 -16.26 -17.44 -19.61
N ASP A 495 -16.59 -17.33 -20.90
CA ASP A 495 -17.04 -18.48 -21.69
C ASP A 495 -15.92 -19.51 -21.87
N LYS A 496 -14.71 -19.03 -22.13
CA LYS A 496 -13.49 -19.83 -22.27
C LYS A 496 -13.10 -20.49 -20.96
N TYR A 497 -13.22 -19.75 -19.85
CA TYR A 497 -13.02 -20.23 -18.49
C TYR A 497 -13.98 -21.37 -18.15
N ASN A 498 -15.27 -21.22 -18.44
CA ASN A 498 -16.28 -22.25 -18.18
C ASN A 498 -15.99 -23.53 -18.97
N LYS A 499 -15.64 -23.42 -20.26
CA LYS A 499 -15.26 -24.57 -21.10
C LYS A 499 -14.03 -25.31 -20.55
N ALA A 500 -13.02 -24.58 -20.11
CA ALA A 500 -11.83 -25.16 -19.50
C ALA A 500 -12.13 -25.80 -18.13
N ARG A 501 -13.09 -25.24 -17.38
CA ARG A 501 -13.55 -25.83 -16.12
C ARG A 501 -14.27 -27.16 -16.34
N GLU A 502 -15.14 -27.23 -17.33
CA GLU A 502 -15.81 -28.48 -17.74
C GLU A 502 -14.81 -29.55 -18.17
N TYR A 503 -13.75 -29.16 -18.89
CA TYR A 503 -12.64 -30.05 -19.24
C TYR A 503 -11.96 -30.63 -17.98
N LEU A 504 -11.58 -29.78 -17.01
CA LEU A 504 -10.97 -30.24 -15.76
C LEU A 504 -11.89 -31.19 -14.99
N SER A 505 -13.17 -30.86 -14.84
CA SER A 505 -14.13 -31.72 -14.16
C SER A 505 -14.29 -33.07 -14.85
N LYS A 506 -14.30 -33.10 -16.19
CA LYS A 506 -14.41 -34.32 -16.98
C LYS A 506 -13.18 -35.22 -16.89
N GLN A 507 -11.97 -34.63 -16.94
CA GLN A 507 -10.73 -35.40 -16.91
C GLN A 507 -10.38 -35.90 -15.51
N ILE A 508 -10.65 -35.11 -14.47
CA ILE A 508 -10.32 -35.47 -13.10
C ILE A 508 -11.37 -36.43 -12.52
N GLY A 509 -12.66 -36.18 -12.79
CA GLY A 509 -13.76 -37.03 -12.34
C GLY A 509 -13.91 -37.13 -10.81
N ASP A 510 -13.17 -36.31 -10.05
CA ASP A 510 -13.15 -36.27 -8.59
C ASP A 510 -13.12 -34.80 -8.13
N ALA A 511 -14.23 -34.36 -7.53
CA ALA A 511 -14.40 -32.96 -7.14
C ALA A 511 -13.40 -32.51 -6.06
N ASN A 512 -12.92 -33.42 -5.21
CA ASN A 512 -11.94 -33.08 -4.16
C ASN A 512 -10.54 -32.91 -4.77
N ALA A 513 -10.16 -33.77 -5.71
CA ALA A 513 -8.91 -33.64 -6.46
C ALA A 513 -8.89 -32.38 -7.33
N GLU A 514 -10.00 -32.07 -8.01
CA GLU A 514 -10.13 -30.87 -8.83
C GLU A 514 -10.06 -29.59 -7.98
N LYS A 515 -10.63 -29.61 -6.77
CA LYS A 515 -10.53 -28.51 -5.82
C LYS A 515 -9.10 -28.32 -5.31
N GLU A 516 -8.43 -29.41 -4.91
CA GLU A 516 -7.03 -29.35 -4.46
C GLU A 516 -6.10 -28.79 -5.54
N LEU A 517 -6.27 -29.21 -6.80
CA LEU A 517 -5.51 -28.69 -7.93
C LEU A 517 -5.68 -27.17 -8.09
N LEU A 518 -6.92 -26.68 -8.05
CA LEU A 518 -7.19 -25.24 -8.11
C LEU A 518 -6.68 -24.49 -6.90
N ASP A 519 -6.83 -25.03 -5.68
CA ASP A 519 -6.37 -24.37 -4.47
C ASP A 519 -4.84 -24.23 -4.47
N CYS A 520 -4.12 -25.26 -4.94
CA CYS A 520 -2.66 -25.19 -5.16
C CYS A 520 -2.28 -24.15 -6.21
N ALA A 521 -2.97 -24.11 -7.35
CA ALA A 521 -2.72 -23.14 -8.41
C ALA A 521 -3.06 -21.71 -7.96
N ASP A 522 -4.19 -21.50 -7.28
CA ASP A 522 -4.63 -20.22 -6.71
C ASP A 522 -3.58 -19.66 -5.74
N ASN A 523 -3.08 -20.50 -4.82
CA ASN A 523 -2.07 -20.09 -3.86
C ASN A 523 -0.76 -19.69 -4.55
N TYR A 524 -0.29 -20.51 -5.50
CA TYR A 524 0.94 -20.22 -6.23
C TYR A 524 0.84 -18.92 -7.04
N VAL A 525 -0.27 -18.72 -7.77
CA VAL A 525 -0.50 -17.52 -8.57
C VAL A 525 -0.52 -16.28 -7.69
N VAL A 526 -1.30 -16.29 -6.61
CA VAL A 526 -1.41 -15.13 -5.71
C VAL A 526 -0.06 -14.80 -5.06
N GLU A 527 0.64 -15.81 -4.53
CA GLU A 527 1.93 -15.58 -3.87
C GLU A 527 2.98 -15.01 -4.83
N ASN A 528 3.11 -15.57 -6.04
CA ASN A 528 4.18 -15.17 -6.95
C ASN A 528 3.86 -13.86 -7.70
N SER A 529 2.58 -13.59 -8.01
CA SER A 529 2.19 -12.27 -8.52
C SER A 529 2.45 -11.16 -7.50
N ILE A 530 2.18 -11.39 -6.21
CA ILE A 530 2.51 -10.44 -5.14
C ILE A 530 4.02 -10.25 -5.01
N LYS A 531 4.79 -11.35 -4.97
CA LYS A 531 6.26 -11.30 -4.91
C LYS A 531 6.86 -10.48 -6.06
N LYS A 532 6.35 -10.67 -7.29
CA LYS A 532 6.78 -9.90 -8.46
C LYS A 532 6.54 -8.40 -8.28
N VAL A 533 5.34 -8.00 -7.87
CA VAL A 533 5.01 -6.57 -7.64
C VAL A 533 5.93 -5.94 -6.59
N ILE A 534 6.20 -6.66 -5.50
CA ILE A 534 7.12 -6.19 -4.45
C ILE A 534 8.55 -6.08 -5.00
N LYS A 535 9.01 -7.08 -5.75
CA LYS A 535 10.32 -7.08 -6.41
C LYS A 535 10.48 -5.91 -7.37
N ASP A 536 9.47 -5.62 -8.18
CA ASP A 536 9.48 -4.50 -9.13
C ASP A 536 9.44 -3.14 -8.42
N LYS A 537 8.66 -3.01 -7.33
CA LYS A 537 8.66 -1.81 -6.47
C LYS A 537 10.05 -1.56 -5.87
N LYS A 538 10.71 -2.60 -5.35
CA LYS A 538 12.08 -2.53 -4.79
C LYS A 538 13.11 -2.19 -5.89
N ARG A 539 13.03 -2.83 -7.07
CA ARG A 539 13.88 -2.50 -8.23
C ARG A 539 13.74 -1.05 -8.68
N ASN A 540 12.52 -0.55 -8.77
CA ASN A 540 12.24 0.85 -9.12
C ASN A 540 12.78 1.83 -8.07
N ALA A 541 12.73 1.48 -6.79
CA ALA A 541 13.34 2.30 -5.74
C ALA A 541 14.87 2.38 -5.88
N VAL A 542 15.52 1.24 -6.16
CA VAL A 542 16.96 1.19 -6.41
C VAL A 542 17.34 1.95 -7.69
N ALA A 543 16.55 1.85 -8.76
CA ALA A 543 16.77 2.60 -9.99
C ALA A 543 16.71 4.12 -9.76
N LYS A 544 15.69 4.60 -9.03
CA LYS A 544 15.59 6.02 -8.65
C LYS A 544 16.76 6.48 -7.78
N LEU A 545 17.20 5.65 -6.84
CA LEU A 545 18.39 5.94 -6.04
C LEU A 545 19.62 6.12 -6.93
N ARG A 546 19.83 5.21 -7.88
CA ARG A 546 20.92 5.29 -8.86
C ARG A 546 20.84 6.54 -9.74
N ASP A 547 19.66 6.84 -10.29
CA ASP A 547 19.44 8.03 -11.14
C ASP A 547 19.69 9.34 -10.38
N SER A 548 19.37 9.37 -9.08
CA SER A 548 19.60 10.54 -8.23
C SER A 548 21.04 10.67 -7.73
N THR A 549 21.86 9.63 -7.90
CA THR A 549 23.23 9.59 -7.39
C THR A 549 24.15 10.30 -8.36
N THR A 550 24.73 11.42 -7.93
CA THR A 550 25.63 12.23 -8.75
C THR A 550 27.10 11.99 -8.38
N PRO A 551 28.06 12.35 -9.24
CA PRO A 551 29.48 12.35 -8.87
C PRO A 551 29.79 13.19 -7.63
N GLU A 552 29.06 14.28 -7.41
CA GLU A 552 29.19 15.13 -6.22
C GLU A 552 28.76 14.39 -4.94
N LYS A 553 27.63 13.68 -4.99
CA LYS A 553 27.20 12.80 -3.88
C LYS A 553 28.24 11.72 -3.61
N CYS A 554 28.77 11.06 -4.65
CA CYS A 554 29.83 10.07 -4.49
C CYS A 554 31.07 10.66 -3.81
N ASN A 555 31.49 11.86 -4.24
CA ASN A 555 32.64 12.56 -3.69
C ASN A 555 32.42 12.96 -2.22
N ASP A 556 31.23 13.42 -1.85
CA ASP A 556 30.85 13.71 -0.46
C ASP A 556 30.94 12.45 0.40
N VAL A 557 30.36 11.34 -0.07
CA VAL A 557 30.38 10.05 0.65
C VAL A 557 31.82 9.57 0.88
N VAL A 558 32.69 9.65 -0.13
CA VAL A 558 34.09 9.23 0.01
C VAL A 558 35.01 10.26 0.69
N SER A 559 34.54 11.50 0.87
CA SER A 559 35.31 12.54 1.58
C SER A 559 35.41 12.28 3.08
N ASN A 560 34.47 11.50 3.63
CA ASN A 560 34.46 11.06 5.03
C ASN A 560 35.36 9.84 5.30
N GLN A 561 36.36 9.62 4.45
CA GLN A 561 37.40 8.64 4.70
C GLN A 561 38.40 9.20 5.70
N ASN A 562 38.55 8.51 6.83
CA ASN A 562 39.59 8.80 7.82
C ASN A 562 40.99 8.51 7.24
N ASP A 563 42.04 9.06 7.87
CA ASP A 563 43.43 8.78 7.49
C ASP A 563 43.79 7.28 7.58
N ASP A 564 43.04 6.53 8.40
CA ASP A 564 43.12 5.08 8.54
C ASP A 564 42.22 4.31 7.55
N GLY A 565 41.68 4.99 6.53
CA GLY A 565 40.88 4.41 5.47
C GLY A 565 39.46 4.04 5.85
N SER A 566 39.11 3.98 7.13
CA SER A 566 37.73 3.74 7.56
C SER A 566 36.81 4.88 7.11
N PHE A 567 35.54 4.59 6.86
CA PHE A 567 34.56 5.63 6.56
C PHE A 567 33.74 5.95 7.80
N GLU A 568 33.53 7.24 8.01
CA GLU A 568 32.37 7.72 8.76
C GLU A 568 31.15 7.77 7.82
N ILE A 569 29.96 7.47 8.35
CA ILE A 569 28.73 7.51 7.55
C ILE A 569 28.44 8.97 7.26
N SER A 570 28.36 9.33 5.97
CA SER A 570 28.00 10.68 5.56
C SER A 570 26.54 11.00 5.87
N GLU A 571 26.25 12.26 6.16
CA GLU A 571 24.87 12.73 6.23
C GLU A 571 24.11 12.46 4.93
N THR A 572 24.81 12.44 3.79
CA THR A 572 24.24 12.09 2.49
C THR A 572 23.71 10.66 2.48
N VAL A 573 24.48 9.67 2.95
CA VAL A 573 24.02 8.28 3.09
C VAL A 573 22.82 8.22 4.04
N CYS A 574 22.88 8.90 5.18
CA CYS A 574 21.80 8.93 6.17
C CYS A 574 20.50 9.57 5.67
N LYS A 575 20.60 10.63 4.87
CA LYS A 575 19.45 11.30 4.23
C LYS A 575 18.80 10.40 3.19
N GLU A 576 19.59 9.66 2.41
CA GLU A 576 19.10 8.76 1.37
C GLU A 576 18.45 7.49 1.95
N ILE A 577 18.92 6.99 3.10
CA ILE A 577 18.34 5.81 3.78
C ILE A 577 17.29 6.16 4.84
N ASP A 578 17.02 7.46 5.08
CA ASP A 578 16.11 7.99 6.12
C ASP A 578 16.37 7.43 7.54
N VAL A 579 17.64 7.24 7.89
CA VAL A 579 18.06 6.80 9.24
C VAL A 579 19.08 7.78 9.82
N PRO A 580 18.85 8.34 11.02
CA PRO A 580 19.81 9.23 11.69
C PRO A 580 21.16 8.53 11.88
N VAL A 581 22.26 9.28 11.69
CA VAL A 581 23.66 8.80 11.80
C VAL A 581 23.89 8.02 13.10
N GLU A 582 23.29 8.48 14.20
CA GLU A 582 23.45 7.89 15.54
C GLU A 582 22.77 6.54 15.69
N LYS A 583 21.81 6.21 14.81
CA LYS A 583 21.02 4.98 14.87
C LYS A 583 21.43 3.96 13.82
N VAL A 584 22.06 4.36 12.71
CA VAL A 584 22.33 3.44 11.58
C VAL A 584 23.09 2.20 12.03
N VAL A 585 24.18 2.36 12.78
CA VAL A 585 25.00 1.23 13.24
C VAL A 585 24.25 0.39 14.28
N THR A 586 23.48 1.03 15.17
CA THR A 586 22.71 0.32 16.20
C THR A 586 21.59 -0.52 15.61
N GLU A 587 20.92 -0.04 14.56
CA GLU A 587 19.88 -0.78 13.86
C GLU A 587 20.48 -2.01 13.15
N VAL A 588 21.55 -1.82 12.38
CA VAL A 588 22.16 -2.92 11.61
C VAL A 588 22.83 -3.97 12.52
N LYS A 589 23.32 -3.56 13.71
CA LYS A 589 23.84 -4.49 14.72
C LYS A 589 22.78 -5.44 15.29
N LYS A 590 21.48 -5.14 15.17
CA LYS A 590 20.42 -6.06 15.63
C LYS A 590 20.33 -7.31 14.76
N ASP A 591 20.75 -7.19 13.50
CA ASP A 591 20.61 -8.27 12.51
C ASP A 591 21.81 -9.22 12.50
N THR A 592 22.92 -8.84 13.14
CA THR A 592 24.08 -9.73 13.27
C THR A 592 23.96 -10.67 14.47
N LYS A 593 24.20 -11.96 14.26
CA LYS A 593 24.34 -12.95 15.34
C LYS A 593 25.78 -13.05 15.87
N ASN A 594 26.73 -12.32 15.28
CA ASN A 594 28.14 -12.41 15.65
C ASN A 594 28.47 -11.48 16.83
N GLU A 595 28.79 -12.06 17.98
CA GLU A 595 29.11 -11.32 19.21
C GLU A 595 30.31 -10.36 19.08
N LYS A 596 31.28 -10.66 18.21
CA LYS A 596 32.41 -9.75 17.93
C LYS A 596 31.98 -8.53 17.11
N LEU A 597 30.95 -8.65 16.28
CA LEU A 597 30.36 -7.56 15.50
C LEU A 597 29.27 -6.79 16.28
N LYS A 598 28.88 -7.28 17.46
CA LYS A 598 28.04 -6.53 18.41
C LYS A 598 28.86 -5.60 19.30
N SER A 599 30.17 -5.82 19.42
CA SER A 599 31.04 -5.02 20.27
C SER A 599 31.10 -3.55 19.83
N PRO A 600 31.36 -2.59 20.74
CA PRO A 600 31.58 -1.18 20.38
C PRO A 600 32.76 -1.00 19.42
N GLU A 601 33.80 -1.82 19.55
CA GLU A 601 35.03 -1.77 18.74
C GLU A 601 34.78 -2.09 17.25
N SER A 602 33.66 -2.73 16.92
CA SER A 602 33.26 -3.05 15.54
C SER A 602 32.55 -1.90 14.81
N GLU A 603 32.26 -0.79 15.49
CA GLU A 603 31.52 0.34 14.92
C GLU A 603 32.17 0.92 13.64
N PRO A 604 33.50 1.14 13.57
CA PRO A 604 34.15 1.59 12.33
C PRO A 604 33.99 0.59 11.17
N CYS A 605 33.93 -0.72 11.46
CA CYS A 605 33.70 -1.75 10.44
C CYS A 605 32.28 -1.68 9.87
N TRP A 606 31.28 -1.43 10.71
CA TRP A 606 29.90 -1.24 10.28
C TRP A 606 29.72 0.01 9.43
N LYS A 607 30.28 1.15 9.87
CA LYS A 607 30.23 2.41 9.12
C LYS A 607 30.88 2.28 7.74
N THR A 608 32.04 1.62 7.70
CA THR A 608 32.77 1.33 6.46
C THR A 608 31.98 0.39 5.54
N GLY A 609 31.45 -0.71 6.08
CA GLY A 609 30.65 -1.67 5.32
C GLY A 609 29.39 -1.05 4.74
N LEU A 610 28.66 -0.24 5.53
CA LEU A 610 27.46 0.45 5.09
C LEU A 610 27.74 1.47 3.98
N THR A 611 28.83 2.23 4.12
CA THR A 611 29.25 3.21 3.11
C THR A 611 29.60 2.55 1.78
N LEU A 612 30.33 1.42 1.82
CA LEU A 612 30.67 0.66 0.61
C LEU A 612 29.45 0.00 -0.02
N SER A 613 28.55 -0.57 0.79
CA SER A 613 27.29 -1.14 0.30
C SER A 613 26.42 -0.09 -0.36
N TYR A 614 26.31 1.10 0.23
CA TYR A 614 25.63 2.23 -0.39
C TYR A 614 26.25 2.59 -1.74
N LEU A 615 27.58 2.74 -1.82
CA LEU A 615 28.26 3.10 -3.08
C LEU A 615 28.08 2.04 -4.17
N LYS A 616 28.05 0.75 -3.81
CA LYS A 616 27.80 -0.34 -4.76
C LYS A 616 26.36 -0.36 -5.28
N VAL A 617 25.39 -0.07 -4.42
CA VAL A 617 23.97 -0.07 -4.78
C VAL A 617 23.57 1.20 -5.52
N ALA A 618 24.01 2.37 -5.03
CA ALA A 618 23.60 3.68 -5.50
C ALA A 618 24.51 4.25 -6.60
N ALA A 619 25.81 3.93 -6.61
CA ALA A 619 26.80 4.55 -7.49
C ALA A 619 27.58 3.57 -8.41
N PRO A 620 26.97 2.52 -9.01
CA PRO A 620 27.69 1.60 -9.89
C PRO A 620 28.25 2.31 -11.14
N ASP A 621 27.53 3.30 -11.69
CA ASP A 621 27.94 4.07 -12.87
C ASP A 621 28.99 5.16 -12.56
N HIS A 622 29.28 5.37 -11.27
CA HIS A 622 30.27 6.33 -10.77
C HIS A 622 31.41 5.61 -10.04
N LYS A 623 31.71 4.39 -10.47
CA LYS A 623 32.76 3.55 -9.88
C LYS A 623 34.13 4.24 -9.84
N LYS A 624 34.47 5.02 -10.87
CA LYS A 624 35.77 5.75 -10.96
C LYS A 624 35.98 6.74 -9.81
N GLN A 625 34.90 7.25 -9.22
CA GLN A 625 34.94 8.24 -8.15
C GLN A 625 35.28 7.63 -6.80
N TRP A 626 35.03 6.33 -6.60
CA TRP A 626 35.17 5.68 -5.28
C TRP A 626 36.03 4.41 -5.26
N GLU A 627 36.30 3.77 -6.40
CA GLU A 627 37.07 2.51 -6.48
C GLU A 627 38.51 2.62 -5.96
N ASP A 628 39.18 3.75 -6.15
CA ASP A 628 40.54 3.95 -5.64
C ASP A 628 40.58 4.17 -4.12
N LYS A 629 39.46 4.60 -3.54
CA LYS A 629 39.28 4.76 -2.09
C LYS A 629 38.96 3.42 -1.41
N ASP A 630 38.24 2.54 -2.11
CA ASP A 630 38.00 1.14 -1.73
C ASP A 630 39.32 0.33 -1.69
N LYS A 631 40.22 0.56 -2.66
CA LYS A 631 41.58 -0.05 -2.66
C LYS A 631 42.47 0.40 -1.50
N LYS A 632 42.31 1.63 -0.98
CA LYS A 632 43.05 2.12 0.19
C LYS A 632 42.65 1.41 1.49
N LEU A 633 41.39 0.98 1.62
CA LEU A 633 40.88 0.23 2.77
C LEU A 633 41.55 -1.14 2.94
N ALA A 634 41.75 -1.86 1.83
CA ALA A 634 42.46 -3.14 1.83
C ALA A 634 43.89 -3.03 2.39
N ASN A 635 44.58 -1.92 2.08
CA ASN A 635 45.94 -1.65 2.57
C ASN A 635 46.00 -1.27 4.06
N ILE A 636 44.91 -0.76 4.63
CA ILE A 636 44.89 -0.32 6.04
C ILE A 636 44.38 -1.41 6.98
N PHE A 637 43.50 -2.31 6.53
CA PHE A 637 43.24 -3.55 7.28
C PHE A 637 44.52 -4.38 7.48
N LEU A 638 45.38 -4.43 6.45
CA LEU A 638 46.73 -5.01 6.54
C LEU A 638 47.65 -4.27 7.53
N THR A 639 47.46 -2.97 7.73
CA THR A 639 48.28 -2.13 8.61
C THR A 639 47.79 -2.16 10.06
N LYS A 640 46.47 -2.15 10.31
CA LYS A 640 45.87 -2.35 11.64
C LYS A 640 46.08 -3.77 12.16
N LEU A 641 46.06 -4.81 11.31
CA LEU A 641 46.45 -6.18 11.69
C LEU A 641 47.93 -6.24 12.11
N LYS A 642 48.83 -5.56 11.40
CA LYS A 642 50.25 -5.43 11.79
C LYS A 642 50.42 -4.70 13.13
N ILE A 643 49.64 -3.65 13.40
CA ILE A 643 49.67 -2.90 14.68
C ILE A 643 49.10 -3.74 15.84
N LEU A 644 48.05 -4.52 15.59
CA LEU A 644 47.48 -5.46 16.56
C LEU A 644 48.43 -6.63 16.86
N GLN A 645 49.28 -7.04 15.91
CA GLN A 645 50.39 -7.98 16.13
C GLN A 645 51.53 -7.38 16.96
N GLN A 646 51.88 -6.09 16.75
CA GLN A 646 52.94 -5.42 17.52
C GLN A 646 52.55 -5.13 18.98
N LYS A 647 51.27 -4.87 19.27
CA LYS A 647 50.76 -4.68 20.64
C LYS A 647 50.71 -5.96 21.49
N LYS A 648 51.04 -7.13 20.93
CA LYS A 648 51.20 -8.39 21.68
C LYS A 648 52.64 -8.70 22.11
N ASN A 649 53.61 -7.86 21.72
CA ASN A 649 55.03 -8.03 22.07
C ASN A 649 55.57 -6.95 23.04
N TYR A 650 54.70 -6.35 23.85
CA TYR A 650 55.07 -5.63 25.08
C TYR A 650 54.17 -6.03 26.23
#